data_AF-A0A9P1FES4-F1
#
_entry.id   AF-A0A9P1FES4-F1
#
_cell.length_a   1.000
_cell.length_b   1.000
_cell.length_c   1.000
_cell.angle_alpha   90.00
_cell.angle_beta   90.00
_cell.angle_gamma   90.00
#
_symmetry.space_group_name_H-M   'P 1'
#
loop_
_entity.id
_entity.type
_entity.pdbx_description
1 polymer ?
#
loop_
_entity_poly.entity_id
_entity_poly.type
_entity_poly.pdbx_seq_one_letter_code
_entity_poly.pdbx_strand_id
1 'polypeptide(L)'
;MADIGVGLAQEQTHVSGETTKQTTTRRFSRGLVHETKFCPPEVKDPFDTVSWDKRSAAIRDESGEVLFEQTDCEVPSFWSQLATNVVVSKYFYGEVGTEERESSVRQLINRVTRTISDWGIADGYFSTPEDGERFYRDLTWLCLHQHGAFNSPVWFNVGLFHCYGVQGAQCNWHWNPEIEEAQQPENSYEYPQGSACFIQSVQDNMEDIMDLARSEAMLFKFGSGTGTDLSTLRSHREKLSGGGKPSGPLSFMRVYDQIAAVVKSGGKTRRAAKMQSLKVWHPDILEFIEAKAKEEKKAHILIANGYESNFNGEAYSSILFQNANLSVRVTDDFMEAVENEEPWTTHWVTDKKHEGPTYPATELLEKMAEGAWSCGDPGVQYDTTINRWHTCPNSGRINASNPCSEYMFLDDTACNLASINLMKFRRPDGSFDAERFTAACRVFYIAQEILVDHASYPTKPIAENSHRFRPLGLGYSNLGSLIMSSGLSYDSDAARGMCGSLTALLHGAANLCSAELASAVGPFEGFAENRQPMLDVMQMHRDAVEDIDEAGPAELKQEARRVWDEVLDTGRRFGFRNAQATVLAPTGTISFLMDCDTTGIEPDIALVKYKQLAGGGTLKIVNRTVPLGLRTLGYDEPQIESMLAYIDKNETIEGAPELKEEHIPVFDCAFAPKNGKRSIKWRAHIHMMAAAQPFLSGAISKTVNMPQESTVEDIADAYAEGWKLGLKALAVYRDGSKSSQPLSTSSEGDKAAAAATAAPRRERLPDTRKSITHKFSVGGHEGYITVGLYNDGRPGEMFITMAKEGSTIGGLMDSFGTAVSMSLQYGVPLDVYVSKFSYTRFEPMGFTTNPDIRIAKSLVDYIFRWLGITFIQGYREEQQGGYKPEESAEKTDTVENELPSTPEMKEQTPAVGSSNGSTNGTHAVIPASNGSSTDVDLRNDQFARFQVEPLVNSFRCKPFLLSLGTLVFLTLSGTFSHAETITISTADGDGADAQIRGLIGSDDQSADNFGGVSNLAYRYASAGTAGLDRFQKSIIRFDLPDNIDTVISATLRLYSTTTFSKDYDLYGLRELSDYGPGQLDETWGEGDITWDNAPFHEGIGSNSNGLASGTFVTLVNGGATPSSPGTETYSSAALASFIEDDTNGLVTFLIRADDNETALGNFASKEHDGSGFTGLHAPELVLEYTVVPEPSAFALAALGFGLFVLRRARNRNSA
;
A
#
# COMPACT_ATOMS: atom_id res chain seq x y z
N MET A 1 -54.98 30.38 40.12
CA MET A 1 -56.46 30.52 40.04
C MET A 1 -56.78 31.35 38.81
N ALA A 2 -57.76 30.92 38.04
CA ALA A 2 -58.68 31.69 37.17
C ALA A 2 -58.28 33.09 36.63
N ASP A 3 -58.32 33.19 35.29
CA ASP A 3 -59.17 34.10 34.48
C ASP A 3 -58.96 35.64 34.58
N ILE A 4 -59.30 36.49 33.59
CA ILE A 4 -60.16 36.41 32.39
C ILE A 4 -59.42 36.99 31.16
N GLY A 5 -59.83 36.60 29.94
CA GLY A 5 -59.53 37.34 28.69
C GLY A 5 -60.77 37.57 27.81
N VAL A 6 -60.82 38.71 27.11
CA VAL A 6 -61.80 39.10 26.06
C VAL A 6 -61.09 40.12 25.13
N GLY A 7 -61.28 40.19 23.81
CA GLY A 7 -62.06 39.30 22.93
C GLY A 7 -62.72 40.05 21.74
N LEU A 8 -62.04 40.06 20.59
CA LEU A 8 -62.56 40.18 19.20
C LEU A 8 -63.48 41.34 18.77
N ALA A 9 -63.06 42.03 17.71
CA ALA A 9 -63.91 42.44 16.58
C ALA A 9 -63.06 42.47 15.30
N GLN A 10 -63.66 42.32 14.12
CA GLN A 10 -62.97 42.07 12.84
C GLN A 10 -63.27 43.17 11.81
N GLU A 11 -62.41 43.34 10.80
CA GLU A 11 -62.88 43.35 9.40
C GLU A 11 -61.78 42.95 8.39
N GLN A 12 -62.19 42.79 7.13
CA GLN A 12 -61.52 42.11 6.01
C GLN A 12 -60.91 43.13 5.01
N THR A 13 -60.07 42.85 4.00
CA THR A 13 -59.24 41.70 3.54
C THR A 13 -58.35 42.20 2.40
N HIS A 14 -57.08 41.76 2.30
CA HIS A 14 -56.59 41.01 1.13
C HIS A 14 -55.15 40.49 1.33
N VAL A 15 -54.74 39.53 0.51
CA VAL A 15 -53.46 38.81 0.61
C VAL A 15 -52.63 38.97 -0.67
N SER A 16 -51.34 39.24 -0.49
CA SER A 16 -50.24 38.91 -1.40
C SER A 16 -49.06 38.52 -0.51
N GLY A 17 -48.62 37.27 -0.55
CA GLY A 17 -47.68 36.73 0.43
C GLY A 17 -46.26 36.58 -0.11
N GLU A 18 -45.30 37.18 0.58
CA GLU A 18 -43.89 36.79 0.53
C GLU A 18 -43.53 36.14 1.87
N THR A 19 -43.37 34.82 1.89
CA THR A 19 -43.10 34.08 3.11
C THR A 19 -41.60 34.05 3.38
N THR A 20 -41.04 35.14 3.92
CA THR A 20 -39.65 35.15 4.40
C THR A 20 -39.49 34.08 5.49
N LYS A 21 -38.79 32.98 5.18
CA LYS A 21 -38.39 31.99 6.20
C LYS A 21 -37.53 32.71 7.24
N GLN A 22 -38.04 32.87 8.46
CA GLN A 22 -37.21 33.30 9.57
C GLN A 22 -36.27 32.16 9.96
N THR A 23 -34.97 32.32 9.65
CA THR A 23 -33.92 31.38 10.03
C THR A 23 -33.87 31.26 11.55
N THR A 24 -34.43 30.17 12.09
CA THR A 24 -34.52 29.94 13.53
C THR A 24 -33.26 29.23 14.02
N THR A 25 -32.12 29.92 13.93
CA THR A 25 -30.86 29.50 14.54
C THR A 25 -31.10 29.25 16.03
N ARG A 26 -31.13 27.98 16.43
CA ARG A 26 -31.27 27.57 17.84
C ARG A 26 -29.97 27.90 18.57
N ARG A 27 -29.83 29.16 19.02
CA ARG A 27 -28.81 29.54 19.98
C ARG A 27 -29.07 28.84 21.30
N PHE A 28 -28.42 27.70 21.48
CA PHE A 28 -28.32 27.03 22.77
C PHE A 28 -27.58 27.97 23.77
N SER A 29 -27.88 27.80 25.05
CA SER A 29 -27.77 28.89 26.02
C SER A 29 -26.36 29.03 26.62
N ARG A 30 -25.52 29.86 25.97
CA ARG A 30 -24.09 30.12 26.24
C ARG A 30 -23.15 29.05 25.67
N GLY A 31 -22.15 29.51 24.91
CA GLY A 31 -21.03 28.69 24.46
C GLY A 31 -20.15 28.19 25.61
N LEU A 32 -19.15 27.37 25.30
CA LEU A 32 -18.23 26.78 26.26
C LEU A 32 -17.44 27.84 27.03
N VAL A 33 -17.50 27.74 28.36
CA VAL A 33 -16.48 28.37 29.22
C VAL A 33 -15.21 27.52 29.16
N HIS A 34 -14.06 28.18 29.08
CA HIS A 34 -12.75 27.54 29.06
C HIS A 34 -11.89 28.08 30.20
N GLU A 35 -11.65 27.23 31.21
CA GLU A 35 -10.66 27.49 32.26
C GLU A 35 -9.26 27.09 31.76
N THR A 36 -8.30 28.00 31.89
CA THR A 36 -6.87 27.72 31.65
C THR A 36 -6.35 26.68 32.65
N LYS A 37 -5.82 25.56 32.14
CA LYS A 37 -5.19 24.47 32.91
C LYS A 37 -3.72 24.23 32.51
N PHE A 38 -3.29 24.71 31.34
CA PHE A 38 -1.99 24.36 30.76
C PHE A 38 -1.02 25.53 30.64
N CYS A 39 -1.40 26.60 29.93
CA CYS A 39 -0.55 27.75 29.65
C CYS A 39 -0.60 28.74 30.83
N PRO A 40 0.52 29.04 31.53
CA PRO A 40 0.48 29.91 32.70
C PRO A 40 -0.10 31.31 32.36
N PRO A 41 -1.10 31.82 33.12
CA PRO A 41 -1.79 33.06 32.79
C PRO A 41 -0.91 34.32 32.88
N GLU A 42 0.20 34.26 33.62
CA GLU A 42 1.19 35.34 33.76
C GLU A 42 2.14 35.47 32.55
N VAL A 43 2.22 34.46 31.69
CA VAL A 43 3.10 34.46 30.50
C VAL A 43 2.37 35.12 29.33
N LYS A 44 3.03 36.08 28.67
CA LYS A 44 2.40 36.90 27.62
C LYS A 44 2.00 36.06 26.40
N ASP A 45 2.94 35.33 25.81
CA ASP A 45 2.79 34.49 24.62
C ASP A 45 3.08 33.02 25.03
N PRO A 46 2.24 32.02 24.69
CA PRO A 46 2.51 30.61 24.97
C PRO A 46 3.89 30.12 24.52
N PHE A 47 4.47 30.72 23.47
CA PHE A 47 5.80 30.37 22.96
C PHE A 47 6.97 30.95 23.79
N ASP A 48 6.70 31.84 24.75
CA ASP A 48 7.69 32.37 25.69
C ASP A 48 7.93 31.43 26.88
N THR A 49 7.16 30.34 27.02
CA THR A 49 7.37 29.34 28.08
C THR A 49 8.56 28.41 27.84
N VAL A 50 9.21 28.48 26.67
CA VAL A 50 10.30 27.58 26.25
C VAL A 50 11.52 28.35 25.74
N SER A 51 12.70 27.75 25.87
CA SER A 51 13.91 28.20 25.17
C SER A 51 13.93 27.66 23.73
N TRP A 52 14.62 28.38 22.85
CA TRP A 52 14.67 28.12 21.41
C TRP A 52 16.12 28.02 20.92
N ASP A 53 16.41 26.99 20.14
CA ASP A 53 17.69 26.75 19.47
C ASP A 53 17.54 26.93 17.96
N LYS A 54 18.62 27.34 17.27
CA LYS A 54 18.75 27.13 15.82
C LYS A 54 19.48 25.82 15.53
N ARG A 55 18.91 24.97 14.69
CA ARG A 55 19.45 23.66 14.30
C ARG A 55 19.31 23.42 12.81
N SER A 56 20.14 22.54 12.26
CA SER A 56 19.91 21.97 10.93
C SER A 56 19.08 20.70 11.06
N ALA A 57 18.09 20.54 10.20
CA ALA A 57 17.40 19.28 9.97
C ALA A 57 17.95 18.64 8.69
N ALA A 58 18.37 17.38 8.76
CA ALA A 58 18.94 16.69 7.61
C ALA A 58 18.52 15.21 7.56
N ILE A 59 18.22 14.73 6.36
CA ILE A 59 18.00 13.32 6.03
C ILE A 59 19.01 12.94 4.95
N ARG A 60 19.69 11.81 5.17
CA ARG A 60 20.73 11.27 4.29
C ARG A 60 20.34 9.88 3.81
N ASP A 61 20.92 9.49 2.69
CA ASP A 61 20.75 8.18 2.06
C ASP A 61 21.77 7.15 2.58
N GLU A 62 21.79 5.96 1.97
CA GLU A 62 22.77 4.91 2.25
C GLU A 62 24.22 5.29 1.92
N SER A 63 24.45 6.14 0.91
CA SER A 63 25.79 6.59 0.48
C SER A 63 26.33 7.80 1.26
N GLY A 64 25.49 8.50 2.02
CA GLY A 64 25.79 9.71 2.78
C GLY A 64 25.47 11.04 2.06
N GLU A 65 24.92 10.98 0.84
CA GLU A 65 24.30 12.11 0.15
C GLU A 65 23.12 12.69 0.94
N VAL A 66 22.71 13.90 0.58
CA VAL A 66 21.66 14.67 1.25
C VAL A 66 20.37 14.57 0.43
N LEU A 67 19.38 13.88 0.99
CA LEU A 67 18.03 13.78 0.41
C LEU A 67 17.15 14.97 0.81
N PHE A 68 17.42 15.53 1.99
CA PHE A 68 16.80 16.74 2.51
C PHE A 68 17.76 17.41 3.48
N GLU A 69 17.98 18.72 3.36
CA GLU A 69 18.66 19.51 4.39
C GLU A 69 18.06 20.92 4.43
N GLN A 70 17.71 21.38 5.64
CA GLN A 70 17.35 22.76 5.91
C GLN A 70 18.12 23.22 7.14
N THR A 71 18.85 24.33 7.00
CA THR A 71 19.69 24.92 8.05
C THR A 71 18.90 25.95 8.86
N ASP A 72 19.50 26.44 9.95
CA ASP A 72 19.02 27.60 10.71
C ASP A 72 17.58 27.55 11.26
N CYS A 73 17.00 26.36 11.36
CA CYS A 73 15.62 26.12 11.80
C CYS A 73 15.49 26.37 13.31
N GLU A 74 14.53 27.20 13.69
CA GLU A 74 14.22 27.53 15.09
C GLU A 74 13.30 26.46 15.70
N VAL A 75 13.78 25.77 16.74
CA VAL A 75 13.06 24.68 17.43
C VAL A 75 13.19 24.82 18.94
N PRO A 76 12.24 24.33 19.76
CA PRO A 76 12.37 24.38 21.21
C PRO A 76 13.57 23.54 21.68
N SER A 77 14.39 24.08 22.59
CA SER A 77 15.68 23.48 22.97
C SER A 77 15.58 22.05 23.54
N PHE A 78 14.41 21.66 24.07
CA PHE A 78 14.18 20.32 24.63
C PHE A 78 13.65 19.27 23.63
N TRP A 79 13.22 19.68 22.43
CA TRP A 79 12.81 18.73 21.37
C TRP A 79 14.02 17.94 20.88
N SER A 80 13.86 16.67 20.50
CA SER A 80 14.97 15.88 19.97
C SER A 80 15.37 16.28 18.55
N GLN A 81 16.55 15.85 18.10
CA GLN A 81 16.94 15.95 16.69
C GLN A 81 16.06 15.06 15.78
N LEU A 82 15.44 14.00 16.30
CA LEU A 82 14.51 13.16 15.53
C LEU A 82 13.18 13.89 15.31
N ALA A 83 12.62 14.51 16.35
CA ALA A 83 11.46 15.38 16.23
C ALA A 83 11.75 16.57 15.29
N THR A 84 12.92 17.20 15.45
CA THR A 84 13.41 18.27 14.55
C THR A 84 13.44 17.81 13.10
N ASN A 85 14.11 16.69 12.80
CA ASN A 85 14.20 16.14 11.44
C ASN A 85 12.82 15.84 10.84
N VAL A 86 11.93 15.16 11.59
CA VAL A 86 10.59 14.79 11.12
C VAL A 86 9.71 16.02 10.86
N VAL A 87 9.75 17.00 11.75
CA VAL A 87 8.88 18.19 11.66
C VAL A 87 9.31 19.10 10.52
N VAL A 88 10.60 19.39 10.43
CA VAL A 88 11.14 20.26 9.36
C VAL A 88 10.99 19.59 8.00
N SER A 89 11.25 18.29 7.86
CA SER A 89 11.18 17.61 6.55
C SER A 89 9.76 17.29 6.06
N LYS A 90 8.72 17.36 6.92
CA LYS A 90 7.35 16.96 6.55
C LYS A 90 6.27 18.00 6.79
N TYR A 91 6.35 18.78 7.86
CA TYR A 91 5.25 19.64 8.32
C TYR A 91 5.47 21.13 8.06
N PHE A 92 6.72 21.57 7.90
CA PHE A 92 7.03 22.92 7.43
C PHE A 92 6.54 23.11 5.98
N TYR A 93 5.79 24.19 5.75
CA TYR A 93 5.31 24.67 4.46
C TYR A 93 6.41 25.39 3.63
N GLY A 94 6.18 25.55 2.32
CA GLY A 94 7.07 26.22 1.35
C GLY A 94 8.20 25.33 0.80
N GLU A 95 8.76 25.68 -0.36
CA GLU A 95 9.91 24.99 -0.97
C GLU A 95 11.24 25.27 -0.23
N VAL A 96 12.15 24.29 -0.13
CA VAL A 96 13.42 24.48 0.60
C VAL A 96 14.32 25.47 -0.14
N GLY A 97 14.49 26.66 0.44
CA GLY A 97 15.35 27.73 -0.09
C GLY A 97 14.60 28.96 -0.61
N THR A 98 13.27 28.94 -0.63
CA THR A 98 12.42 30.10 -0.94
C THR A 98 12.08 30.91 0.33
N GLU A 99 11.59 32.15 0.17
CA GLU A 99 11.25 33.02 1.31
C GLU A 99 9.93 32.63 2.04
N GLU A 100 9.04 31.91 1.35
CA GLU A 100 7.81 31.31 1.91
C GLU A 100 8.06 30.12 2.86
N ARG A 101 9.30 29.61 2.90
CA ARG A 101 9.66 28.40 3.64
C ARG A 101 9.52 28.62 5.15
N GLU A 102 8.67 27.83 5.80
CA GLU A 102 8.62 27.78 7.26
C GLU A 102 10.01 27.38 7.78
N SER A 103 10.48 28.11 8.79
CA SER A 103 11.80 27.99 9.39
C SER A 103 11.77 27.95 10.91
N SER A 104 10.59 28.07 11.53
CA SER A 104 10.39 27.93 12.97
C SER A 104 9.21 27.01 13.32
N VAL A 105 9.40 26.16 14.34
CA VAL A 105 8.30 25.41 14.98
C VAL A 105 7.23 26.35 15.56
N ARG A 106 7.59 27.60 15.91
CA ARG A 106 6.63 28.66 16.29
C ARG A 106 5.64 28.94 15.15
N GLN A 107 6.10 29.01 13.90
CA GLN A 107 5.25 29.26 12.74
C GLN A 107 4.26 28.10 12.54
N LEU A 108 4.76 26.86 12.46
CA LEU A 108 3.94 25.66 12.27
C LEU A 108 2.85 25.51 13.34
N ILE A 109 3.21 25.63 14.63
CA ILE A 109 2.24 25.44 15.72
C ILE A 109 1.26 26.60 15.76
N ASN A 110 1.72 27.85 15.57
CA ASN A 110 0.82 29.00 15.55
C ASN A 110 -0.18 28.90 14.39
N ARG A 111 0.29 28.59 13.18
CA ARG A 111 -0.55 28.41 11.99
C ARG A 111 -1.72 27.46 12.23
N VAL A 112 -1.47 26.31 12.84
CA VAL A 112 -2.55 25.34 13.14
C VAL A 112 -3.43 25.82 14.29
N THR A 113 -2.83 26.16 15.44
CA THR A 113 -3.57 26.38 16.69
C THR A 113 -4.31 27.71 16.74
N ARG A 114 -3.78 28.78 16.11
CA ARG A 114 -4.45 30.08 15.98
C ARG A 114 -5.68 29.97 15.09
N THR A 115 -5.53 29.42 13.88
CA THR A 115 -6.63 29.24 12.92
C THR A 115 -7.79 28.45 13.51
N ILE A 116 -7.54 27.30 14.16
CA ILE A 116 -8.59 26.51 14.81
C ILE A 116 -9.29 27.31 15.92
N SER A 117 -8.56 28.15 16.65
CA SER A 117 -9.14 28.97 17.73
C SER A 117 -9.95 30.15 17.20
N ASP A 118 -9.52 30.78 16.10
CA ASP A 118 -10.27 31.85 15.43
C ASP A 118 -11.58 31.33 14.84
N TRP A 119 -11.57 30.17 14.19
CA TRP A 119 -12.78 29.46 13.75
C TRP A 119 -13.73 29.20 14.92
N GLY A 120 -13.22 28.63 16.02
CA GLY A 120 -14.04 28.37 17.22
C GLY A 120 -14.63 29.64 17.88
N ILE A 121 -13.95 30.78 17.76
CA ILE A 121 -14.47 32.10 18.21
C ILE A 121 -15.56 32.61 17.25
N ALA A 122 -15.33 32.51 15.92
CA ALA A 122 -16.26 32.98 14.90
C ALA A 122 -17.59 32.21 14.92
N ASP A 123 -17.52 30.88 14.99
CA ASP A 123 -18.68 29.98 15.02
C ASP A 123 -19.44 30.03 16.37
N GLY A 124 -18.85 30.64 17.40
CA GLY A 124 -19.47 30.79 18.71
C GLY A 124 -19.40 29.54 19.61
N TYR A 125 -18.43 28.65 19.41
CA TYR A 125 -18.18 27.53 20.33
C TYR A 125 -17.87 28.00 21.76
N PHE A 126 -17.30 29.19 21.92
CA PHE A 126 -16.87 29.76 23.19
C PHE A 126 -17.87 30.77 23.78
N SER A 127 -17.94 30.86 25.12
CA SER A 127 -18.89 31.74 25.81
C SER A 127 -18.53 33.24 25.67
N THR A 128 -17.24 33.52 25.53
CA THR A 128 -16.63 34.83 25.30
C THR A 128 -15.43 34.70 24.36
N PRO A 129 -15.01 35.76 23.65
CA PRO A 129 -13.74 35.77 22.91
C PRO A 129 -12.54 35.44 23.82
N GLU A 130 -12.59 35.85 25.09
CA GLU A 130 -11.57 35.55 26.09
C GLU A 130 -11.52 34.06 26.49
N ASP A 131 -12.62 33.30 26.38
CA ASP A 131 -12.60 31.83 26.51
C ASP A 131 -11.86 31.20 25.32
N GLY A 132 -12.10 31.67 24.10
CA GLY A 132 -11.40 31.21 22.89
C GLY A 132 -9.91 31.56 22.91
N GLU A 133 -9.53 32.71 23.45
CA GLU A 133 -8.13 33.07 23.66
C GLU A 133 -7.45 32.22 24.76
N ARG A 134 -8.16 31.86 25.84
CA ARG A 134 -7.66 30.87 26.81
C ARG A 134 -7.46 29.50 26.16
N PHE A 135 -8.40 29.07 25.32
CA PHE A 135 -8.31 27.83 24.55
C PHE A 135 -7.13 27.82 23.58
N TYR A 136 -6.92 28.89 22.79
CA TYR A 136 -5.75 29.07 21.93
C TYR A 136 -4.46 28.83 22.72
N ARG A 137 -4.31 29.53 23.86
CA ARG A 137 -3.11 29.46 24.69
C ARG A 137 -2.84 28.05 25.21
N ASP A 138 -3.86 27.36 25.71
CA ASP A 138 -3.73 25.99 26.22
C ASP A 138 -3.45 24.98 25.11
N LEU A 139 -4.10 25.10 23.94
CA LEU A 139 -3.85 24.25 22.78
C LEU A 139 -2.43 24.45 22.22
N THR A 140 -1.99 25.70 22.04
CA THR A 140 -0.62 26.04 21.64
C THR A 140 0.40 25.47 22.62
N TRP A 141 0.16 25.64 23.93
CA TRP A 141 1.04 25.09 24.98
C TRP A 141 1.12 23.56 24.91
N LEU A 142 -0.01 22.87 24.77
CA LEU A 142 -0.08 21.40 24.68
C LEU A 142 0.70 20.86 23.48
N CYS A 143 0.55 21.47 22.30
CA CYS A 143 1.32 21.08 21.12
C CYS A 143 2.82 21.39 21.26
N LEU A 144 3.17 22.58 21.78
CA LEU A 144 4.56 23.01 21.97
C LEU A 144 5.33 22.09 22.92
N HIS A 145 4.67 21.63 24.00
CA HIS A 145 5.25 20.71 24.99
C HIS A 145 5.08 19.23 24.63
N GLN A 146 4.59 18.91 23.42
CA GLN A 146 4.39 17.55 22.92
C GLN A 146 3.45 16.70 23.80
N HIS A 147 2.44 17.31 24.44
CA HIS A 147 1.40 16.58 25.19
C HIS A 147 0.40 15.87 24.26
N GLY A 148 0.24 16.35 23.03
CA GLY A 148 -0.59 15.71 22.01
C GLY A 148 -0.35 16.30 20.63
N ALA A 149 -0.81 15.59 19.59
CA ALA A 149 -0.71 16.04 18.21
C ALA A 149 -1.90 15.56 17.35
N PHE A 150 -2.32 16.40 16.40
CA PHE A 150 -3.28 16.07 15.35
C PHE A 150 -2.66 15.14 14.29
N ASN A 151 -3.49 14.53 13.44
CA ASN A 151 -3.04 13.79 12.27
C ASN A 151 -2.28 14.65 11.25
N SER A 152 -1.43 14.01 10.44
CA SER A 152 -0.56 14.68 9.48
C SER A 152 -1.25 15.69 8.54
N PRO A 153 -2.43 15.39 7.91
CA PRO A 153 -3.19 16.38 7.12
C PRO A 153 -3.47 17.71 7.82
N VAL A 154 -3.74 17.74 9.13
CA VAL A 154 -3.94 19.00 9.88
C VAL A 154 -2.66 19.85 9.82
N TRP A 155 -1.51 19.29 10.20
CA TRP A 155 -0.21 19.98 10.14
C TRP A 155 0.18 20.38 8.71
N PHE A 156 -0.15 19.54 7.73
CA PHE A 156 0.15 19.74 6.31
C PHE A 156 -0.61 20.91 5.66
N ASN A 157 -1.86 21.15 6.08
CA ASN A 157 -2.83 21.92 5.29
C ASN A 157 -3.54 23.05 6.08
N VAL A 158 -3.76 22.90 7.40
CA VAL A 158 -4.52 23.87 8.18
C VAL A 158 -3.75 25.18 8.33
N GLY A 159 -4.47 26.29 8.20
CA GLY A 159 -3.96 27.65 8.33
C GLY A 159 -3.12 28.17 7.15
N LEU A 160 -2.94 27.40 6.07
CA LEU A 160 -2.12 27.84 4.92
C LEU A 160 -2.66 29.11 4.24
N PHE A 161 -3.95 29.13 3.86
CA PHE A 161 -4.60 30.34 3.36
C PHE A 161 -4.58 31.47 4.41
N HIS A 162 -4.95 31.13 5.65
CA HIS A 162 -5.15 32.10 6.74
C HIS A 162 -3.85 32.80 7.19
N CYS A 163 -2.68 32.15 7.09
CA CYS A 163 -1.39 32.73 7.48
C CYS A 163 -0.54 33.21 6.30
N TYR A 164 -0.64 32.57 5.12
CA TYR A 164 0.27 32.80 3.99
C TYR A 164 -0.44 33.12 2.67
N GLY A 165 -1.78 33.19 2.64
CA GLY A 165 -2.55 33.53 1.45
C GLY A 165 -2.56 32.45 0.36
N VAL A 166 -2.20 31.20 0.68
CA VAL A 166 -2.12 30.10 -0.29
C VAL A 166 -3.46 29.89 -0.99
N GLN A 167 -3.41 29.79 -2.32
CA GLN A 167 -4.55 29.53 -3.19
C GLN A 167 -4.37 28.20 -3.94
N GLY A 168 -5.50 27.57 -4.29
CA GLY A 168 -5.52 26.31 -5.02
C GLY A 168 -6.87 26.07 -5.67
N ALA A 169 -6.85 25.41 -6.83
CA ALA A 169 -8.04 25.19 -7.65
C ALA A 169 -9.17 24.45 -6.91
N GLN A 170 -10.40 24.73 -7.34
CA GLN A 170 -11.62 24.03 -6.95
C GLN A 170 -11.48 22.51 -7.20
N CYS A 171 -11.65 21.69 -6.15
CA CYS A 171 -11.50 20.23 -6.26
C CYS A 171 -12.11 19.38 -5.13
N ASN A 172 -12.40 19.98 -3.97
CA ASN A 172 -12.99 19.34 -2.80
C ASN A 172 -14.34 19.99 -2.48
N TRP A 173 -15.10 19.38 -1.59
CA TRP A 173 -16.37 19.86 -1.06
C TRP A 173 -16.24 20.26 0.41
N HIS A 174 -16.85 21.36 0.82
CA HIS A 174 -16.99 21.78 2.22
C HIS A 174 -18.47 21.99 2.54
N TRP A 175 -18.82 22.03 3.83
CA TRP A 175 -20.15 22.43 4.26
C TRP A 175 -20.30 23.96 4.22
N ASN A 176 -21.36 24.47 3.59
CA ASN A 176 -21.69 25.90 3.62
C ASN A 176 -22.90 26.13 4.55
N PRO A 177 -22.70 26.72 5.75
CA PRO A 177 -23.76 26.96 6.72
C PRO A 177 -24.74 28.08 6.33
N GLU A 178 -24.46 28.89 5.29
CA GLU A 178 -25.39 29.92 4.81
C GLU A 178 -26.52 29.36 3.94
N ILE A 179 -26.25 28.27 3.21
CA ILE A 179 -27.21 27.61 2.30
C ILE A 179 -27.69 26.25 2.82
N GLU A 180 -27.12 25.75 3.93
CA GLU A 180 -27.41 24.43 4.52
C GLU A 180 -27.15 23.25 3.54
N GLU A 181 -26.11 23.37 2.71
CA GLU A 181 -25.66 22.34 1.75
C GLU A 181 -24.13 22.28 1.64
N ALA A 182 -23.60 21.15 1.15
CA ALA A 182 -22.20 21.05 0.75
C ALA A 182 -21.97 21.56 -0.69
N GLN A 183 -20.91 22.37 -0.85
CA GLN A 183 -20.49 23.01 -2.11
C GLN A 183 -18.98 22.86 -2.32
N GLN A 184 -18.48 23.15 -3.52
CA GLN A 184 -17.04 23.28 -3.76
C GLN A 184 -16.59 24.73 -3.57
N PRO A 185 -15.47 25.02 -2.88
CA PRO A 185 -14.97 26.38 -2.71
C PRO A 185 -14.13 26.81 -3.91
N GLU A 186 -14.14 28.11 -4.23
CA GLU A 186 -13.24 28.70 -5.24
C GLU A 186 -11.76 28.47 -4.88
N ASN A 187 -11.42 28.55 -3.58
CA ASN A 187 -10.09 28.24 -3.05
C ASN A 187 -10.11 27.01 -2.12
N SER A 188 -9.46 25.92 -2.54
CA SER A 188 -9.37 24.69 -1.74
C SER A 188 -8.45 24.75 -0.50
N TYR A 189 -7.71 25.84 -0.29
CA TYR A 189 -6.92 26.06 0.93
C TYR A 189 -7.61 26.91 2.00
N GLU A 190 -8.73 27.55 1.68
CA GLU A 190 -9.59 28.22 2.66
C GLU A 190 -10.27 27.20 3.57
N TYR A 191 -10.76 26.11 2.97
CA TYR A 191 -11.33 24.94 3.64
C TYR A 191 -10.37 23.74 3.50
N PRO A 192 -9.30 23.65 4.31
CA PRO A 192 -8.22 22.68 4.11
C PRO A 192 -8.67 21.22 4.34
N GLN A 193 -8.08 20.28 3.58
CA GLN A 193 -8.30 18.85 3.80
C GLN A 193 -7.66 18.41 5.14
N GLY A 194 -8.46 18.32 6.20
CA GLY A 194 -8.00 18.08 7.59
C GLY A 194 -8.06 16.63 8.08
N SER A 195 -8.99 15.81 7.59
CA SER A 195 -9.20 14.41 8.02
C SER A 195 -8.11 13.47 7.50
N ALA A 196 -7.85 12.34 8.18
CA ALA A 196 -6.86 11.34 7.75
C ALA A 196 -7.44 10.04 7.21
N CYS A 197 -8.69 9.74 7.55
CA CYS A 197 -9.30 8.42 7.39
C CYS A 197 -10.72 8.57 6.86
N PHE A 198 -11.02 7.83 5.80
CA PHE A 198 -12.26 7.90 5.05
C PHE A 198 -12.84 6.49 4.91
N ILE A 199 -14.17 6.40 4.95
CA ILE A 199 -14.93 5.21 4.57
C ILE A 199 -15.81 5.62 3.39
N GLN A 200 -15.91 4.76 2.37
CA GLN A 200 -16.71 5.01 1.16
C GLN A 200 -17.57 3.80 0.80
N SER A 201 -18.78 4.05 0.31
CA SER A 201 -19.63 3.02 -0.26
C SER A 201 -19.34 2.79 -1.76
N VAL A 202 -19.99 1.80 -2.36
CA VAL A 202 -20.05 1.59 -3.82
C VAL A 202 -21.30 0.75 -4.14
N GLN A 203 -22.10 1.16 -5.12
CA GLN A 203 -23.23 0.36 -5.61
C GLN A 203 -22.83 -0.55 -6.79
N ASP A 204 -23.68 -1.54 -7.08
CA ASP A 204 -23.47 -2.57 -8.11
C ASP A 204 -23.84 -2.09 -9.54
N ASN A 205 -23.31 -0.93 -9.93
CA ASN A 205 -23.39 -0.35 -11.27
C ASN A 205 -22.00 0.14 -11.73
N MET A 206 -21.82 0.51 -13.00
CA MET A 206 -20.48 0.82 -13.52
C MET A 206 -20.03 2.23 -13.16
N GLU A 207 -20.99 3.13 -13.02
CA GLU A 207 -20.83 4.55 -12.71
C GLU A 207 -20.25 4.71 -11.29
N ASP A 208 -20.90 4.14 -10.26
CA ASP A 208 -20.43 4.07 -8.87
C ASP A 208 -19.02 3.49 -8.74
N ILE A 209 -18.74 2.39 -9.43
CA ILE A 209 -17.43 1.71 -9.40
C ILE A 209 -16.33 2.62 -9.95
N MET A 210 -16.64 3.47 -10.93
CA MET A 210 -15.68 4.42 -11.52
C MET A 210 -15.62 5.75 -10.75
N ASP A 211 -16.70 6.22 -10.13
CA ASP A 211 -16.67 7.38 -9.24
C ASP A 211 -15.97 7.08 -7.91
N LEU A 212 -16.02 5.85 -7.38
CA LEU A 212 -15.14 5.43 -6.29
C LEU A 212 -13.67 5.51 -6.72
N ALA A 213 -13.33 4.98 -7.89
CA ALA A 213 -11.98 5.03 -8.45
C ALA A 213 -11.45 6.48 -8.56
N ARG A 214 -12.31 7.40 -9.04
CA ARG A 214 -12.06 8.85 -9.08
C ARG A 214 -11.88 9.47 -7.70
N SER A 215 -12.77 9.17 -6.75
CA SER A 215 -12.71 9.71 -5.38
C SER A 215 -11.44 9.28 -4.65
N GLU A 216 -11.01 8.03 -4.81
CA GLU A 216 -9.77 7.54 -4.20
C GLU A 216 -8.52 8.20 -4.78
N ALA A 217 -8.47 8.43 -6.09
CA ALA A 217 -7.40 9.24 -6.68
C ALA A 217 -7.35 10.65 -6.06
N MET A 218 -8.50 11.28 -5.81
CA MET A 218 -8.57 12.57 -5.13
C MET A 218 -8.11 12.50 -3.65
N LEU A 219 -8.43 11.43 -2.92
CA LEU A 219 -7.95 11.23 -1.55
C LEU A 219 -6.43 11.00 -1.47
N PHE A 220 -5.87 10.21 -2.40
CA PHE A 220 -4.43 9.95 -2.45
C PHE A 220 -3.63 11.21 -2.83
N LYS A 221 -4.18 12.10 -3.67
CA LYS A 221 -3.60 13.42 -3.97
C LYS A 221 -3.32 14.25 -2.71
N PHE A 222 -4.24 14.25 -1.74
CA PHE A 222 -4.07 14.95 -0.45
C PHE A 222 -3.32 14.13 0.60
N GLY A 223 -2.91 12.90 0.27
CA GLY A 223 -2.19 12.01 1.16
C GLY A 223 -3.06 11.46 2.29
N SER A 224 -4.34 11.20 2.04
CA SER A 224 -5.30 10.61 2.98
C SER A 224 -5.64 9.16 2.64
N GLY A 225 -6.22 8.44 3.61
CA GLY A 225 -6.47 7.00 3.50
C GLY A 225 -7.96 6.64 3.45
N THR A 226 -8.33 5.66 2.62
CA THR A 226 -9.70 5.29 2.23
C THR A 226 -9.99 3.81 2.47
N GLY A 227 -11.24 3.43 2.72
CA GLY A 227 -11.64 2.04 2.82
C GLY A 227 -13.04 1.79 2.28
N THR A 228 -13.22 0.60 1.70
CA THR A 228 -14.46 0.18 1.01
C THR A 228 -14.75 -1.28 1.29
N ASP A 229 -16.02 -1.61 1.54
CA ASP A 229 -16.51 -2.99 1.53
C ASP A 229 -17.09 -3.31 0.16
N LEU A 230 -16.51 -4.29 -0.53
CA LEU A 230 -16.87 -4.61 -1.91
C LEU A 230 -17.97 -5.68 -2.01
N SER A 231 -18.59 -6.06 -0.89
CA SER A 231 -19.65 -7.07 -0.81
C SER A 231 -20.97 -6.65 -1.46
N THR A 232 -21.08 -5.37 -1.85
CA THR A 232 -22.18 -4.84 -2.66
C THR A 232 -22.06 -5.23 -4.14
N LEU A 233 -20.85 -5.51 -4.63
CA LEU A 233 -20.60 -5.83 -6.04
C LEU A 233 -20.88 -7.30 -6.30
N ARG A 234 -21.71 -7.61 -7.31
CA ARG A 234 -22.11 -9.00 -7.59
C ARG A 234 -20.93 -9.91 -7.90
N SER A 235 -21.01 -11.16 -7.46
CA SER A 235 -19.97 -12.17 -7.69
C SER A 235 -19.79 -12.46 -9.19
N HIS A 236 -18.55 -12.79 -9.61
CA HIS A 236 -18.24 -13.22 -10.98
C HIS A 236 -18.98 -14.51 -11.41
N ARG A 237 -19.63 -15.20 -10.46
CA ARG A 237 -20.45 -16.40 -10.65
C ARG A 237 -21.89 -16.07 -11.08
N GLU A 238 -22.35 -14.85 -10.80
CA GLU A 238 -23.72 -14.36 -11.09
C GLU A 238 -23.89 -14.00 -12.59
N LYS A 239 -24.98 -13.29 -12.94
CA LYS A 239 -25.31 -12.91 -14.32
C LYS A 239 -25.51 -11.40 -14.48
N LEU A 240 -25.23 -10.91 -15.69
CA LEU A 240 -25.60 -9.57 -16.14
C LEU A 240 -26.96 -9.60 -16.85
N SER A 241 -27.71 -8.50 -16.77
CA SER A 241 -29.03 -8.33 -17.39
C SER A 241 -29.00 -8.41 -18.92
N GLY A 242 -27.94 -7.88 -19.54
CA GLY A 242 -27.67 -8.00 -20.97
C GLY A 242 -27.09 -9.36 -21.41
N GLY A 243 -26.95 -10.32 -20.49
CA GLY A 243 -26.25 -11.58 -20.71
C GLY A 243 -24.75 -11.51 -20.43
N GLY A 244 -24.10 -12.67 -20.39
CA GLY A 244 -22.72 -12.81 -19.95
C GLY A 244 -22.55 -12.90 -18.43
N LYS A 245 -21.29 -12.89 -17.97
CA LYS A 245 -20.90 -12.90 -16.55
C LYS A 245 -20.31 -11.54 -16.16
N PRO A 246 -20.54 -11.06 -14.93
CA PRO A 246 -19.86 -9.90 -14.38
C PRO A 246 -18.39 -10.22 -14.02
N SER A 247 -17.57 -9.18 -13.85
CA SER A 247 -16.13 -9.33 -13.55
C SER A 247 -15.83 -9.71 -12.09
N GLY A 248 -16.81 -9.59 -11.18
CA GLY A 248 -16.65 -9.77 -9.73
C GLY A 248 -15.83 -8.65 -9.05
N PRO A 249 -15.93 -8.51 -7.72
CA PRO A 249 -15.21 -7.48 -6.98
C PRO A 249 -13.69 -7.53 -7.22
N LEU A 250 -13.09 -8.74 -7.25
CA LEU A 250 -11.65 -8.95 -7.44
C LEU A 250 -11.06 -8.34 -8.72
N SER A 251 -11.87 -8.16 -9.77
CA SER A 251 -11.40 -7.48 -10.98
C SER A 251 -11.27 -5.97 -10.76
N PHE A 252 -12.20 -5.36 -10.03
CA PHE A 252 -12.16 -3.95 -9.67
C PHE A 252 -11.16 -3.65 -8.54
N MET A 253 -10.92 -4.61 -7.64
CA MET A 253 -9.83 -4.53 -6.63
C MET A 253 -8.47 -4.19 -7.27
N ARG A 254 -8.21 -4.70 -8.48
CA ARG A 254 -6.98 -4.42 -9.26
C ARG A 254 -6.94 -2.98 -9.76
N VAL A 255 -8.08 -2.44 -10.20
CA VAL A 255 -8.18 -1.04 -10.65
C VAL A 255 -7.86 -0.11 -9.48
N TYR A 256 -8.46 -0.33 -8.31
CA TYR A 256 -8.20 0.49 -7.12
C TYR A 256 -6.76 0.35 -6.59
N ASP A 257 -6.18 -0.85 -6.62
CA ASP A 257 -4.77 -1.09 -6.28
C ASP A 257 -3.80 -0.35 -7.20
N GLN A 258 -4.06 -0.32 -8.51
CA GLN A 258 -3.23 0.42 -9.46
C GLN A 258 -3.40 1.94 -9.34
N ILE A 259 -4.60 2.44 -9.01
CA ILE A 259 -4.81 3.86 -8.68
C ILE A 259 -3.99 4.25 -7.44
N ALA A 260 -3.96 3.41 -6.42
CA ALA A 260 -3.13 3.59 -5.24
C ALA A 260 -1.60 3.50 -5.54
N ALA A 261 -1.20 2.76 -6.57
CA ALA A 261 0.20 2.67 -7.01
C ALA A 261 0.66 3.94 -7.76
N VAL A 262 -0.17 4.48 -8.66
CA VAL A 262 0.21 5.62 -9.53
C VAL A 262 0.01 6.97 -8.87
N VAL A 263 -1.04 7.16 -8.05
CA VAL A 263 -1.33 8.46 -7.43
C VAL A 263 -0.50 8.68 -6.18
N LYS A 264 0.35 9.71 -6.21
CA LYS A 264 1.25 10.11 -5.11
C LYS A 264 0.98 11.56 -4.75
N SER A 265 0.96 11.90 -3.46
CA SER A 265 0.68 13.27 -3.02
C SER A 265 1.78 14.25 -3.45
N GLY A 266 1.44 15.26 -4.23
CA GLY A 266 2.40 16.18 -4.85
C GLY A 266 3.36 16.82 -3.83
N GLY A 267 4.67 16.63 -4.04
CA GLY A 267 5.73 17.16 -3.17
C GLY A 267 5.88 16.50 -1.78
N LYS A 268 4.97 15.61 -1.37
CA LYS A 268 4.98 14.95 -0.05
C LYS A 268 5.09 13.44 -0.23
N THR A 269 6.16 12.82 0.28
CA THR A 269 6.53 11.40 0.02
C THR A 269 5.67 10.36 0.78
N ARG A 270 4.35 10.50 0.75
CA ARG A 270 3.38 9.55 1.30
C ARG A 270 2.81 8.66 0.19
N ARG A 271 2.96 7.34 0.34
CA ARG A 271 2.23 6.35 -0.48
C ARG A 271 0.73 6.40 -0.14
N ALA A 272 -0.11 6.10 -1.13
CA ALA A 272 -1.52 5.78 -0.89
C ALA A 272 -1.70 4.69 0.19
N ALA A 273 -2.87 4.69 0.83
CA ALA A 273 -3.25 3.67 1.79
C ALA A 273 -4.74 3.36 1.63
N LYS A 274 -5.07 2.10 1.33
CA LYS A 274 -6.44 1.63 1.10
C LYS A 274 -6.77 0.41 1.98
N MET A 275 -7.99 0.34 2.51
CA MET A 275 -8.62 -0.91 2.97
C MET A 275 -9.54 -1.46 1.88
N GLN A 276 -9.52 -2.77 1.68
CA GLN A 276 -10.54 -3.49 0.92
C GLN A 276 -11.08 -4.62 1.78
N SER A 277 -12.40 -4.62 2.01
CA SER A 277 -13.06 -5.69 2.76
C SER A 277 -14.10 -6.44 1.94
N LEU A 278 -14.34 -7.68 2.35
CA LEU A 278 -15.40 -8.53 1.83
C LEU A 278 -16.03 -9.32 2.97
N LYS A 279 -17.36 -9.40 3.01
CA LYS A 279 -18.13 -10.13 4.02
C LYS A 279 -18.12 -11.62 3.74
N VAL A 280 -18.02 -12.43 4.79
CA VAL A 280 -17.79 -13.89 4.68
C VAL A 280 -18.92 -14.68 3.99
N TRP A 281 -20.10 -14.10 3.81
CA TRP A 281 -21.21 -14.69 3.04
C TRP A 281 -21.10 -14.50 1.51
N HIS A 282 -20.13 -13.72 1.01
CA HIS A 282 -20.04 -13.38 -0.41
C HIS A 282 -19.52 -14.56 -1.27
N PRO A 283 -20.07 -14.85 -2.48
CA PRO A 283 -19.70 -16.05 -3.24
C PRO A 283 -18.26 -16.09 -3.79
N ASP A 284 -17.54 -14.98 -3.77
CA ASP A 284 -16.13 -14.86 -4.18
C ASP A 284 -15.16 -14.77 -2.98
N ILE A 285 -15.61 -15.18 -1.79
CA ILE A 285 -14.84 -15.03 -0.55
C ILE A 285 -13.54 -15.83 -0.52
N LEU A 286 -13.53 -17.07 -1.03
CA LEU A 286 -12.32 -17.89 -1.07
C LEU A 286 -11.26 -17.25 -1.99
N GLU A 287 -11.67 -16.79 -3.16
CA GLU A 287 -10.76 -16.09 -4.08
C GLU A 287 -10.21 -14.79 -3.47
N PHE A 288 -11.02 -14.05 -2.70
CA PHE A 288 -10.59 -12.85 -1.97
C PHE A 288 -9.54 -13.17 -0.88
N ILE A 289 -9.78 -14.21 -0.07
CA ILE A 289 -8.87 -14.67 0.99
C ILE A 289 -7.49 -15.02 0.39
N GLU A 290 -7.47 -15.79 -0.69
CA GLU A 290 -6.23 -16.23 -1.31
C GLU A 290 -5.53 -15.16 -2.17
N ALA A 291 -6.19 -14.02 -2.46
CA ALA A 291 -5.76 -13.07 -3.49
C ALA A 291 -4.33 -12.57 -3.30
N LYS A 292 -4.02 -12.00 -2.13
CA LYS A 292 -2.71 -11.38 -1.87
C LYS A 292 -1.61 -12.42 -1.59
N ALA A 293 -1.96 -13.54 -0.96
CA ALA A 293 -1.04 -14.68 -0.77
C ALA A 293 -0.63 -15.34 -2.10
N LYS A 294 -1.48 -15.32 -3.14
CA LYS A 294 -1.13 -15.76 -4.51
C LYS A 294 -0.18 -14.79 -5.21
N GLU A 295 -0.26 -13.49 -4.95
CA GLU A 295 0.65 -12.48 -5.50
C GLU A 295 2.01 -12.46 -4.76
N GLU A 296 2.04 -12.58 -3.43
CA GLU A 296 3.29 -12.65 -2.65
C GLU A 296 4.15 -13.87 -3.06
N LYS A 297 3.52 -15.01 -3.38
CA LYS A 297 4.20 -16.19 -3.96
C LYS A 297 4.91 -15.86 -5.29
N LYS A 298 4.42 -14.90 -6.09
CA LYS A 298 5.13 -14.42 -7.29
C LYS A 298 6.31 -13.53 -6.92
N ALA A 299 6.16 -12.59 -5.98
CA ALA A 299 7.27 -11.75 -5.51
C ALA A 299 8.42 -12.60 -4.97
N HIS A 300 8.15 -13.63 -4.16
CA HIS A 300 9.18 -14.57 -3.70
C HIS A 300 9.89 -15.29 -4.85
N ILE A 301 9.18 -15.70 -5.90
CA ILE A 301 9.78 -16.33 -7.09
C ILE A 301 10.64 -15.33 -7.88
N LEU A 302 10.19 -14.09 -8.05
CA LEU A 302 10.97 -13.02 -8.70
C LEU A 302 12.25 -12.72 -7.91
N ILE A 303 12.13 -12.53 -6.59
CA ILE A 303 13.28 -12.29 -5.70
C ILE A 303 14.28 -13.46 -5.75
N ALA A 304 13.79 -14.71 -5.75
CA ALA A 304 14.63 -15.89 -5.87
C ALA A 304 15.34 -16.01 -7.24
N ASN A 305 14.89 -15.28 -8.27
CA ASN A 305 15.53 -15.17 -9.58
C ASN A 305 16.35 -13.88 -9.76
N GLY A 306 16.57 -13.10 -8.69
CA GLY A 306 17.50 -11.97 -8.67
C GLY A 306 16.87 -10.58 -8.81
N TYR A 307 15.54 -10.46 -8.84
CA TYR A 307 14.87 -9.17 -8.73
C TYR A 307 14.99 -8.60 -7.30
N GLU A 308 14.96 -7.28 -7.15
CA GLU A 308 15.18 -6.63 -5.85
C GLU A 308 14.11 -6.98 -4.80
N SER A 309 14.54 -7.31 -3.58
CA SER A 309 13.67 -7.67 -2.45
C SER A 309 13.17 -6.48 -1.61
N ASN A 310 13.61 -5.26 -1.93
CA ASN A 310 13.11 -4.06 -1.27
C ASN A 310 11.67 -3.77 -1.75
N PHE A 311 10.82 -3.22 -0.88
CA PHE A 311 9.39 -3.06 -1.19
C PHE A 311 9.11 -2.13 -2.39
N ASN A 312 10.02 -1.19 -2.70
CA ASN A 312 9.86 -0.31 -3.87
C ASN A 312 10.49 -0.90 -5.15
N GLY A 313 11.10 -2.08 -5.06
CA GLY A 313 11.81 -2.75 -6.14
C GLY A 313 10.89 -3.48 -7.11
N GLU A 314 11.45 -3.85 -8.26
CA GLU A 314 10.72 -4.37 -9.42
C GLU A 314 9.82 -5.59 -9.09
N ALA A 315 10.26 -6.47 -8.19
CA ALA A 315 9.48 -7.65 -7.77
C ALA A 315 8.16 -7.29 -7.08
N TYR A 316 8.14 -6.24 -6.26
CA TYR A 316 6.94 -5.79 -5.54
C TYR A 316 6.11 -4.79 -6.35
N SER A 317 6.74 -4.01 -7.25
CA SER A 317 6.02 -3.08 -8.12
C SER A 317 5.27 -3.74 -9.29
N SER A 318 5.63 -4.99 -9.65
CA SER A 318 5.06 -5.73 -10.79
C SER A 318 3.90 -6.67 -10.43
N ILE A 319 3.56 -6.81 -9.13
CA ILE A 319 2.51 -7.70 -8.64
C ILE A 319 1.32 -6.91 -8.06
N LEU A 320 0.17 -7.58 -7.95
CA LEU A 320 -1.09 -6.93 -7.58
C LEU A 320 -1.34 -6.93 -6.06
N PHE A 321 -2.25 -6.05 -5.64
CA PHE A 321 -2.81 -5.95 -4.28
C PHE A 321 -1.82 -5.52 -3.19
N GLN A 322 -0.65 -4.97 -3.55
CA GLN A 322 0.36 -4.52 -2.59
C GLN A 322 0.09 -3.12 -2.03
N ASN A 323 -0.85 -2.35 -2.60
CA ASN A 323 -1.19 -0.99 -2.18
C ASN A 323 -2.46 -0.93 -1.31
N ALA A 324 -3.10 -2.08 -1.06
CA ALA A 324 -4.28 -2.20 -0.19
C ALA A 324 -4.07 -3.26 0.89
N ASN A 325 -4.52 -2.96 2.11
CA ASN A 325 -4.72 -3.95 3.16
C ASN A 325 -6.03 -4.70 2.88
N LEU A 326 -6.05 -6.01 3.09
CA LEU A 326 -7.26 -6.83 2.92
C LEU A 326 -7.82 -7.24 4.28
N SER A 327 -9.14 -7.32 4.41
CA SER A 327 -9.79 -7.90 5.59
C SER A 327 -11.10 -8.62 5.27
N VAL A 328 -11.29 -9.80 5.86
CA VAL A 328 -12.60 -10.48 5.83
C VAL A 328 -13.46 -9.94 6.96
N ARG A 329 -14.74 -9.64 6.67
CA ARG A 329 -15.73 -9.27 7.70
C ARG A 329 -16.56 -10.49 8.06
N VAL A 330 -16.33 -11.03 9.26
CA VAL A 330 -16.96 -12.25 9.80
C VAL A 330 -18.09 -11.89 10.77
N THR A 331 -19.13 -12.72 10.81
CA THR A 331 -20.25 -12.59 11.76
C THR A 331 -20.11 -13.58 12.91
N ASP A 332 -20.81 -13.32 14.02
CA ASP A 332 -20.93 -14.28 15.13
C ASP A 332 -21.40 -15.65 14.60
N ASP A 333 -22.43 -15.68 13.74
CA ASP A 333 -22.96 -16.87 13.05
C ASP A 333 -21.88 -17.69 12.31
N PHE A 334 -20.86 -17.03 11.72
CA PHE A 334 -19.77 -17.72 11.02
C PHE A 334 -18.76 -18.29 12.01
N MET A 335 -18.43 -17.54 13.07
CA MET A 335 -17.49 -18.00 14.09
C MET A 335 -18.09 -19.15 14.91
N GLU A 336 -19.39 -19.13 15.19
CA GLU A 336 -20.13 -20.27 15.76
C GLU A 336 -20.11 -21.48 14.82
N ALA A 337 -20.27 -21.28 13.50
CA ALA A 337 -20.12 -22.36 12.52
C ALA A 337 -18.69 -22.94 12.47
N VAL A 338 -17.65 -22.11 12.68
CA VAL A 338 -16.26 -22.61 12.85
C VAL A 338 -16.15 -23.48 14.11
N GLU A 339 -16.65 -23.02 15.27
CA GLU A 339 -16.56 -23.76 16.53
C GLU A 339 -17.32 -25.10 16.52
N ASN A 340 -18.42 -25.18 15.76
CA ASN A 340 -19.25 -26.37 15.64
C ASN A 340 -18.85 -27.30 14.48
N GLU A 341 -17.75 -27.00 13.75
CA GLU A 341 -17.32 -27.71 12.53
C GLU A 341 -18.39 -27.75 11.41
N GLU A 342 -19.23 -26.72 11.31
CA GLU A 342 -20.39 -26.67 10.42
C GLU A 342 -20.07 -26.12 9.01
N PRO A 343 -20.87 -26.48 7.98
CA PRO A 343 -20.74 -25.93 6.64
C PRO A 343 -21.30 -24.50 6.54
N TRP A 344 -20.52 -23.59 5.96
CA TRP A 344 -20.91 -22.22 5.64
C TRP A 344 -21.32 -22.08 4.17
N THR A 345 -22.58 -21.79 3.93
CA THR A 345 -23.14 -21.54 2.57
C THR A 345 -23.19 -20.05 2.28
N THR A 346 -22.46 -19.61 1.25
CA THR A 346 -22.54 -18.23 0.74
C THR A 346 -23.87 -17.99 0.02
N HIS A 347 -24.24 -16.73 -0.27
CA HIS A 347 -25.44 -16.41 -1.06
C HIS A 347 -25.14 -15.37 -2.15
N TRP A 348 -25.88 -15.40 -3.26
CA TRP A 348 -25.75 -14.39 -4.32
C TRP A 348 -26.03 -12.99 -3.80
N VAL A 349 -25.38 -11.97 -4.39
CA VAL A 349 -25.60 -10.57 -4.03
C VAL A 349 -26.94 -10.09 -4.58
N THR A 350 -27.28 -10.49 -5.82
CA THR A 350 -28.50 -10.07 -6.51
C THR A 350 -29.77 -10.80 -6.06
N ASP A 351 -29.66 -12.03 -5.53
CA ASP A 351 -30.75 -12.74 -4.85
C ASP A 351 -30.24 -13.55 -3.66
N LYS A 352 -30.46 -13.05 -2.44
CA LYS A 352 -30.04 -13.71 -1.19
C LYS A 352 -30.71 -15.07 -0.92
N LYS A 353 -31.70 -15.47 -1.73
CA LYS A 353 -32.30 -16.82 -1.67
C LYS A 353 -31.59 -17.83 -2.56
N HIS A 354 -30.66 -17.39 -3.41
CA HIS A 354 -29.87 -18.26 -4.25
C HIS A 354 -28.55 -18.60 -3.54
N GLU A 355 -28.40 -19.87 -3.17
CA GLU A 355 -27.19 -20.39 -2.54
C GLU A 355 -25.98 -20.25 -3.50
N GLY A 356 -24.90 -19.67 -2.99
CA GLY A 356 -23.60 -19.69 -3.62
C GLY A 356 -22.85 -20.99 -3.27
N PRO A 357 -21.52 -21.03 -3.46
CA PRO A 357 -20.68 -22.11 -2.94
C PRO A 357 -20.84 -22.32 -1.42
N THR A 358 -20.80 -23.58 -1.01
CA THR A 358 -20.70 -24.01 0.39
C THR A 358 -19.27 -24.50 0.67
N TYR A 359 -18.73 -24.13 1.83
CA TYR A 359 -17.41 -24.52 2.31
C TYR A 359 -17.54 -25.05 3.77
N PRO A 360 -16.62 -25.85 4.30
CA PRO A 360 -16.45 -25.96 5.74
C PRO A 360 -16.10 -24.58 6.31
N ALA A 361 -16.75 -24.15 7.40
CA ALA A 361 -16.43 -22.85 8.02
C ALA A 361 -14.96 -22.80 8.49
N THR A 362 -14.48 -23.92 9.04
CA THR A 362 -13.08 -24.15 9.44
C THR A 362 -12.10 -23.92 8.27
N GLU A 363 -12.35 -24.50 7.09
CA GLU A 363 -11.49 -24.33 5.91
C GLU A 363 -11.35 -22.84 5.52
N LEU A 364 -12.43 -22.05 5.60
CA LEU A 364 -12.36 -20.62 5.32
C LEU A 364 -11.50 -19.87 6.35
N LEU A 365 -11.60 -20.19 7.65
CA LEU A 365 -10.74 -19.58 8.67
C LEU A 365 -9.27 -20.02 8.55
N GLU A 366 -9.02 -21.30 8.27
CA GLU A 366 -7.69 -21.84 7.96
C GLU A 366 -7.07 -21.12 6.77
N LYS A 367 -7.82 -20.85 5.69
CA LYS A 367 -7.32 -20.10 4.52
C LYS A 367 -7.03 -18.64 4.85
N MET A 368 -7.81 -17.99 5.72
CA MET A 368 -7.47 -16.66 6.25
C MET A 368 -6.15 -16.70 7.04
N ALA A 369 -5.98 -17.73 7.87
CA ALA A 369 -4.77 -17.94 8.67
C ALA A 369 -3.54 -18.27 7.82
N GLU A 370 -3.65 -19.12 6.77
CA GLU A 370 -2.58 -19.38 5.79
C GLU A 370 -2.16 -18.10 5.06
N GLY A 371 -3.12 -17.26 4.67
CA GLY A 371 -2.87 -15.95 4.08
C GLY A 371 -2.03 -15.08 5.00
N ALA A 372 -2.52 -14.84 6.22
CA ALA A 372 -1.83 -14.00 7.19
C ALA A 372 -0.48 -14.58 7.65
N TRP A 373 -0.35 -15.91 7.74
CA TRP A 373 0.92 -16.61 8.00
C TRP A 373 1.95 -16.35 6.91
N SER A 374 1.52 -16.34 5.64
CA SER A 374 2.39 -16.21 4.47
C SER A 374 2.70 -14.77 4.07
N CYS A 375 1.80 -13.81 4.32
CA CYS A 375 1.97 -12.43 3.86
C CYS A 375 1.31 -11.34 4.73
N GLY A 376 0.79 -11.66 5.93
CA GLY A 376 0.14 -10.70 6.84
C GLY A 376 -1.27 -10.24 6.43
N ASP A 377 -1.82 -10.75 5.33
CA ASP A 377 -3.17 -10.46 4.83
C ASP A 377 -3.89 -11.78 4.46
N PRO A 378 -5.22 -11.91 4.62
CA PRO A 378 -6.14 -10.89 5.13
C PRO A 378 -6.16 -10.83 6.66
N GLY A 379 -6.45 -9.64 7.19
CA GLY A 379 -6.92 -9.49 8.58
C GLY A 379 -8.39 -9.88 8.74
N VAL A 380 -8.91 -9.82 9.97
CA VAL A 380 -10.31 -10.12 10.29
C VAL A 380 -10.98 -8.93 10.97
N GLN A 381 -12.25 -8.69 10.62
CA GLN A 381 -13.12 -7.71 11.27
C GLN A 381 -14.41 -8.39 11.76
N TYR A 382 -14.74 -8.22 13.03
CA TYR A 382 -15.85 -8.90 13.67
C TYR A 382 -17.13 -8.06 13.52
N ASP A 383 -17.85 -8.31 12.42
CA ASP A 383 -18.89 -7.45 11.89
C ASP A 383 -20.10 -7.30 12.82
N THR A 384 -20.48 -8.38 13.51
CA THR A 384 -21.55 -8.32 14.52
C THR A 384 -21.10 -7.51 15.74
N THR A 385 -19.90 -7.74 16.28
CA THR A 385 -19.33 -6.93 17.38
C THR A 385 -19.23 -5.45 17.02
N ILE A 386 -18.75 -5.12 15.82
CA ILE A 386 -18.68 -3.74 15.33
C ILE A 386 -20.05 -3.06 15.37
N ASN A 387 -21.08 -3.72 14.82
CA ASN A 387 -22.43 -3.14 14.78
C ASN A 387 -23.16 -3.21 16.13
N ARG A 388 -22.74 -4.08 17.06
CA ARG A 388 -23.23 -4.14 18.46
C ARG A 388 -22.85 -2.90 19.28
N TRP A 389 -21.73 -2.25 18.94
CA TRP A 389 -21.25 -0.99 19.55
C TRP A 389 -21.54 0.25 18.68
N HIS A 390 -22.42 0.14 17.68
CA HIS A 390 -22.75 1.25 16.77
C HIS A 390 -23.68 2.25 17.44
N THR A 391 -23.27 3.52 17.49
CA THR A 391 -24.05 4.62 18.07
C THR A 391 -25.18 5.10 17.16
N CYS A 392 -25.11 4.85 15.84
CA CYS A 392 -26.04 5.38 14.85
C CYS A 392 -26.70 4.34 13.91
N PRO A 393 -27.24 3.21 14.42
CA PRO A 393 -27.76 2.12 13.59
C PRO A 393 -29.05 2.46 12.83
N ASN A 394 -29.78 3.50 13.23
CA ASN A 394 -31.01 3.91 12.53
C ASN A 394 -30.70 4.72 11.26
N SER A 395 -29.51 5.31 11.16
CA SER A 395 -29.07 6.06 9.96
C SER A 395 -28.41 5.18 8.90
N GLY A 396 -27.98 3.97 9.27
CA GLY A 396 -27.24 3.07 8.39
C GLY A 396 -26.35 2.08 9.16
N ARG A 397 -25.68 1.22 8.42
CA ARG A 397 -24.83 0.15 8.97
C ARG A 397 -23.35 0.49 8.83
N ILE A 398 -22.50 0.02 9.74
CA ILE A 398 -21.04 0.04 9.55
C ILE A 398 -20.69 -1.11 8.59
N ASN A 399 -20.32 -0.79 7.35
CA ASN A 399 -19.97 -1.80 6.35
C ASN A 399 -18.47 -2.00 6.16
N ALA A 400 -17.63 -0.99 6.42
CA ALA A 400 -16.18 -1.06 6.23
C ALA A 400 -15.39 -0.39 7.38
N SER A 401 -14.07 -0.34 7.23
CA SER A 401 -13.15 0.45 8.04
C SER A 401 -12.18 1.22 7.13
N ASN A 402 -11.45 2.19 7.69
CA ASN A 402 -10.31 2.84 7.03
C ASN A 402 -9.10 1.89 6.85
N PRO A 403 -8.00 2.31 6.18
CA PRO A 403 -6.81 1.48 5.91
C PRO A 403 -6.17 0.76 7.10
N CYS A 404 -6.26 1.34 8.30
CA CYS A 404 -5.60 0.86 9.50
C CYS A 404 -6.58 0.23 10.52
N SER A 405 -7.86 0.12 10.18
CA SER A 405 -8.92 -0.51 10.98
C SER A 405 -9.16 0.08 12.37
N GLU A 406 -8.79 1.34 12.62
CA GLU A 406 -9.18 2.08 13.82
C GLU A 406 -10.47 2.89 13.65
N TYR A 407 -10.76 3.36 12.43
CA TYR A 407 -12.00 4.11 12.13
C TYR A 407 -13.06 3.17 11.55
N MET A 408 -14.22 3.12 12.21
CA MET A 408 -15.33 2.22 11.92
C MET A 408 -16.65 2.94 12.21
N PHE A 409 -17.28 3.46 11.17
CA PHE A 409 -18.53 4.21 11.28
C PHE A 409 -19.35 4.05 9.99
N LEU A 410 -20.40 4.86 9.81
CA LEU A 410 -21.22 4.87 8.60
C LEU A 410 -20.38 5.09 7.33
N ASP A 411 -20.81 4.50 6.22
CA ASP A 411 -20.15 4.70 4.94
C ASP A 411 -20.27 6.16 4.45
N ASP A 412 -19.37 6.56 3.54
CA ASP A 412 -19.27 7.92 3.01
C ASP A 412 -19.09 8.96 4.12
N THR A 413 -18.07 8.77 4.97
CA THR A 413 -17.71 9.65 6.10
C THR A 413 -16.19 9.79 6.26
N ALA A 414 -15.76 10.85 6.96
CA ALA A 414 -14.35 11.17 7.17
C ALA A 414 -14.03 11.54 8.63
N CYS A 415 -12.90 11.07 9.14
CA CYS A 415 -12.52 11.19 10.55
C CYS A 415 -11.27 12.07 10.79
N ASN A 416 -11.42 13.04 11.70
CA ASN A 416 -10.34 13.89 12.22
C ASN A 416 -9.72 13.22 13.45
N LEU A 417 -8.39 13.00 13.44
CA LEU A 417 -7.69 12.23 14.49
C LEU A 417 -6.71 13.10 15.30
N ALA A 418 -6.59 12.80 16.59
CA ALA A 418 -5.51 13.32 17.43
C ALA A 418 -5.02 12.24 18.39
N SER A 419 -3.83 12.41 18.96
CA SER A 419 -3.29 11.45 19.92
C SER A 419 -2.55 12.15 21.06
N ILE A 420 -2.91 11.78 22.30
CA ILE A 420 -2.31 12.28 23.54
C ILE A 420 -1.08 11.44 23.93
N ASN A 421 0.00 12.07 24.37
CA ASN A 421 1.23 11.41 24.82
C ASN A 421 1.15 11.06 26.31
N LEU A 422 0.84 9.80 26.65
CA LEU A 422 0.61 9.36 28.04
C LEU A 422 1.77 9.66 29.00
N MET A 423 3.01 9.58 28.52
CA MET A 423 4.20 9.84 29.36
C MET A 423 4.30 11.29 29.85
N LYS A 424 3.59 12.24 29.23
CA LYS A 424 3.54 13.65 29.65
C LYS A 424 2.58 13.89 30.83
N PHE A 425 1.89 12.84 31.29
CA PHE A 425 0.97 12.85 32.45
C PHE A 425 1.45 11.90 33.57
N ARG A 426 2.57 11.20 33.39
CA ARG A 426 3.27 10.48 34.47
C ARG A 426 3.98 11.51 35.35
N ARG A 427 3.66 11.53 36.65
CA ARG A 427 4.33 12.38 37.64
C ARG A 427 5.72 11.84 38.01
N PRO A 428 6.59 12.63 38.67
CA PRO A 428 7.93 12.18 39.06
C PRO A 428 7.93 10.96 39.99
N ASP A 429 6.90 10.81 40.83
CA ASP A 429 6.71 9.69 41.76
C ASP A 429 6.21 8.39 41.10
N GLY A 430 5.81 8.43 39.82
CA GLY A 430 5.22 7.29 39.10
C GLY A 430 3.70 7.30 39.01
N SER A 431 3.00 8.14 39.78
CA SER A 431 1.55 8.27 39.67
C SER A 431 1.14 8.90 38.33
N PHE A 432 -0.09 8.62 37.87
CA PHE A 432 -0.63 9.21 36.65
C PHE A 432 -1.57 10.39 36.97
N ASP A 433 -1.50 11.45 36.16
CA ASP A 433 -2.30 12.66 36.33
C ASP A 433 -3.60 12.60 35.52
N ALA A 434 -4.59 11.89 36.08
CA ALA A 434 -5.90 11.69 35.45
C ALA A 434 -6.69 13.00 35.22
N GLU A 435 -6.60 13.99 36.13
CA GLU A 435 -7.24 15.30 35.93
C GLU A 435 -6.60 16.05 34.76
N ARG A 436 -5.26 16.16 34.75
CA ARG A 436 -4.54 16.85 33.67
C ARG A 436 -4.66 16.11 32.34
N PHE A 437 -4.75 14.78 32.35
CA PHE A 437 -5.03 13.97 31.15
C PHE A 437 -6.43 14.26 30.60
N THR A 438 -7.48 14.14 31.44
CA THR A 438 -8.87 14.46 31.08
C THR A 438 -9.00 15.88 30.53
N ALA A 439 -8.34 16.86 31.15
CA ALA A 439 -8.30 18.23 30.64
C ALA A 439 -7.64 18.33 29.26
N ALA A 440 -6.52 17.65 29.01
CA ALA A 440 -5.86 17.67 27.71
C ALA A 440 -6.72 17.00 26.62
N CYS A 441 -7.38 15.89 26.95
CA CYS A 441 -8.35 15.23 26.07
C CYS A 441 -9.46 16.20 25.64
N ARG A 442 -10.05 16.95 26.59
CA ARG A 442 -11.06 17.98 26.30
C ARG A 442 -10.57 19.06 25.34
N VAL A 443 -9.34 19.56 25.49
CA VAL A 443 -8.79 20.60 24.59
C VAL A 443 -8.60 20.08 23.17
N PHE A 444 -8.01 18.89 22.99
CA PHE A 444 -7.86 18.30 21.65
C PHE A 444 -9.21 17.92 21.02
N TYR A 445 -10.18 17.47 21.81
CA TYR A 445 -11.50 17.12 21.32
C TYR A 445 -12.28 18.32 20.77
N ILE A 446 -12.26 19.46 21.48
CA ILE A 446 -12.84 20.73 20.99
C ILE A 446 -12.16 21.16 19.68
N ALA A 447 -10.84 21.03 19.58
CA ALA A 447 -10.10 21.36 18.35
C ALA A 447 -10.48 20.44 17.17
N GLN A 448 -10.67 19.14 17.41
CA GLN A 448 -11.11 18.17 16.40
C GLN A 448 -12.55 18.40 15.92
N GLU A 449 -13.43 18.88 16.81
CA GLU A 449 -14.82 19.24 16.52
C GLU A 449 -14.93 20.52 15.67
N ILE A 450 -14.16 21.57 15.99
CA ILE A 450 -14.12 22.80 15.17
C ILE A 450 -13.60 22.48 13.75
N LEU A 451 -12.65 21.54 13.64
CA LEU A 451 -12.11 21.07 12.37
C LEU A 451 -13.10 20.32 11.46
N VAL A 452 -14.37 20.10 11.85
CA VAL A 452 -15.35 19.38 11.00
C VAL A 452 -15.86 20.28 9.87
N ASP A 453 -16.47 21.42 10.20
CA ASP A 453 -17.13 22.26 9.17
C ASP A 453 -16.15 23.13 8.37
N HIS A 454 -14.96 23.38 8.92
CA HIS A 454 -13.86 24.09 8.24
C HIS A 454 -12.95 23.19 7.40
N ALA A 455 -13.20 21.87 7.38
CA ALA A 455 -12.49 20.95 6.52
C ALA A 455 -13.15 20.79 5.14
N SER A 456 -12.36 20.32 4.17
CA SER A 456 -12.89 19.84 2.89
C SER A 456 -12.60 18.36 2.61
N TYR A 457 -13.46 17.79 1.76
CA TYR A 457 -13.68 16.36 1.54
C TYR A 457 -13.75 16.05 0.03
N PRO A 458 -13.48 14.82 -0.44
CA PRO A 458 -13.35 14.55 -1.88
C PRO A 458 -14.70 14.53 -2.64
N THR A 459 -15.81 14.28 -1.95
CA THR A 459 -17.16 14.15 -2.54
C THR A 459 -18.21 14.88 -1.71
N LYS A 460 -19.33 15.26 -2.35
CA LYS A 460 -20.46 15.92 -1.68
C LYS A 460 -21.05 15.08 -0.52
N PRO A 461 -21.36 13.77 -0.68
CA PRO A 461 -21.90 12.97 0.42
C PRO A 461 -20.97 12.86 1.63
N ILE A 462 -19.65 12.82 1.43
CA ILE A 462 -18.69 12.74 2.54
C ILE A 462 -18.66 14.05 3.32
N ALA A 463 -18.81 15.21 2.67
CA ALA A 463 -18.95 16.48 3.37
C ALA A 463 -20.25 16.54 4.19
N GLU A 464 -21.39 16.16 3.58
CA GLU A 464 -22.71 16.20 4.20
C GLU A 464 -22.82 15.25 5.40
N ASN A 465 -22.39 14.00 5.26
CA ASN A 465 -22.38 13.04 6.37
C ASN A 465 -21.37 13.42 7.46
N SER A 466 -20.22 14.01 7.11
CA SER A 466 -19.26 14.48 8.12
C SER A 466 -19.83 15.66 8.92
N HIS A 467 -20.57 16.57 8.28
CA HIS A 467 -21.36 17.59 8.99
C HIS A 467 -22.46 16.98 9.89
N ARG A 468 -23.27 16.07 9.34
CA ARG A 468 -24.46 15.47 9.97
C ARG A 468 -24.14 14.58 11.18
N PHE A 469 -22.99 13.90 11.19
CA PHE A 469 -22.60 12.94 12.24
C PHE A 469 -21.35 13.34 13.05
N ARG A 470 -20.50 14.21 12.50
CA ARG A 470 -19.30 14.76 13.17
C ARG A 470 -18.36 13.70 13.78
N PRO A 471 -17.94 12.66 13.04
CA PRO A 471 -17.18 11.54 13.61
C PRO A 471 -15.71 11.91 13.89
N LEU A 472 -15.31 11.86 15.16
CA LEU A 472 -13.95 12.16 15.62
C LEU A 472 -13.24 10.89 16.11
N GLY A 473 -11.90 10.93 16.12
CA GLY A 473 -11.06 9.85 16.63
C GLY A 473 -9.92 10.38 17.49
N LEU A 474 -10.23 10.78 18.72
CA LEU A 474 -9.22 11.04 19.73
C LEU A 474 -8.63 9.70 20.25
N GLY A 475 -7.31 9.62 20.32
CA GLY A 475 -6.55 8.46 20.79
C GLY A 475 -5.44 8.84 21.77
N TYR A 476 -4.58 7.86 22.08
CA TYR A 476 -3.32 8.10 22.79
C TYR A 476 -2.11 7.46 22.09
N SER A 477 -0.92 7.71 22.61
CA SER A 477 0.34 7.09 22.24
C SER A 477 1.16 6.80 23.51
N ASN A 478 2.27 6.07 23.38
CA ASN A 478 3.22 5.80 24.48
C ASN A 478 2.71 4.86 25.60
N LEU A 479 1.68 4.02 25.38
CA LEU A 479 1.13 3.13 26.44
C LEU A 479 2.18 2.12 26.95
N GLY A 480 2.85 1.39 26.06
CA GLY A 480 3.92 0.46 26.44
C GLY A 480 5.04 1.12 27.24
N SER A 481 5.35 2.40 26.93
CA SER A 481 6.31 3.20 27.70
C SER A 481 5.79 3.51 29.10
N LEU A 482 4.51 3.88 29.26
CA LEU A 482 3.93 4.14 30.58
C LEU A 482 3.96 2.88 31.45
N ILE A 483 3.55 1.73 30.90
CA ILE A 483 3.57 0.41 31.57
C ILE A 483 4.99 0.06 32.04
N MET A 484 5.98 0.09 31.13
CA MET A 484 7.39 -0.18 31.46
C MET A 484 7.93 0.79 32.51
N SER A 485 7.64 2.08 32.39
CA SER A 485 8.07 3.11 33.36
C SER A 485 7.44 2.95 34.75
N SER A 486 6.34 2.20 34.84
CA SER A 486 5.61 1.90 36.08
C SER A 486 6.10 0.60 36.75
N GLY A 487 7.12 -0.06 36.18
CA GLY A 487 7.62 -1.34 36.70
C GLY A 487 6.71 -2.54 36.40
N LEU A 488 5.81 -2.42 35.42
CA LEU A 488 4.84 -3.46 35.07
C LEU A 488 5.26 -4.19 33.78
N SER A 489 5.01 -5.51 33.73
CA SER A 489 5.04 -6.27 32.47
C SER A 489 3.86 -5.89 31.58
N TYR A 490 4.07 -5.76 30.27
CA TYR A 490 2.97 -5.59 29.31
C TYR A 490 2.03 -6.81 29.30
N ASP A 491 2.56 -8.02 29.51
CA ASP A 491 1.75 -9.20 29.81
C ASP A 491 1.54 -9.32 31.33
N SER A 492 0.77 -8.40 31.90
CA SER A 492 0.30 -8.49 33.28
C SER A 492 -1.10 -7.90 33.44
N ASP A 493 -1.83 -8.43 34.40
CA ASP A 493 -3.22 -8.05 34.67
C ASP A 493 -3.30 -6.61 35.23
N ALA A 494 -2.28 -6.19 35.99
CA ALA A 494 -2.10 -4.80 36.39
C ALA A 494 -1.92 -3.83 35.20
N ALA A 495 -1.18 -4.23 34.16
CA ALA A 495 -1.04 -3.44 32.95
C ALA A 495 -2.33 -3.43 32.12
N ARG A 496 -3.09 -4.53 32.10
CA ARG A 496 -4.43 -4.61 31.48
C ARG A 496 -5.44 -3.70 32.20
N GLY A 497 -5.48 -3.73 33.53
CA GLY A 497 -6.31 -2.83 34.34
C GLY A 497 -5.94 -1.35 34.17
N MET A 498 -4.64 -1.04 34.07
CA MET A 498 -4.16 0.31 33.72
C MET A 498 -4.62 0.72 32.31
N CYS A 499 -4.47 -0.15 31.30
CA CYS A 499 -4.90 0.11 29.93
C CYS A 499 -6.41 0.37 29.82
N GLY A 500 -7.23 -0.49 30.44
CA GLY A 500 -8.68 -0.32 30.50
C GLY A 500 -9.06 1.00 31.18
N SER A 501 -8.48 1.30 32.34
CA SER A 501 -8.75 2.55 33.06
C SER A 501 -8.39 3.80 32.25
N LEU A 502 -7.22 3.82 31.60
CA LEU A 502 -6.76 4.95 30.78
C LEU A 502 -7.61 5.13 29.51
N THR A 503 -8.04 4.03 28.89
CA THR A 503 -8.89 4.09 27.68
C THR A 503 -10.33 4.50 28.05
N ALA A 504 -10.85 4.00 29.19
CA ALA A 504 -12.11 4.45 29.77
C ALA A 504 -12.08 5.94 30.12
N LEU A 505 -10.99 6.46 30.70
CA LEU A 505 -10.80 7.89 30.96
C LEU A 505 -10.78 8.71 29.66
N LEU A 506 -10.03 8.28 28.64
CA LEU A 506 -9.94 8.94 27.34
C LEU A 506 -11.34 9.10 26.70
N HIS A 507 -12.08 8.00 26.60
CA HIS A 507 -13.38 7.95 25.93
C HIS A 507 -14.48 8.58 26.78
N GLY A 508 -14.41 8.47 28.11
CA GLY A 508 -15.28 9.21 29.01
C GLY A 508 -15.10 10.73 28.86
N ALA A 509 -13.85 11.21 28.88
CA ALA A 509 -13.54 12.63 28.70
C ALA A 509 -14.00 13.16 27.33
N ALA A 510 -13.82 12.38 26.28
CA ALA A 510 -14.27 12.71 24.93
C ALA A 510 -15.81 12.82 24.84
N ASN A 511 -16.56 11.85 25.38
CA ASN A 511 -18.03 11.89 25.35
C ASN A 511 -18.63 12.93 26.32
N LEU A 512 -17.97 13.22 27.44
CA LEU A 512 -18.37 14.30 28.33
C LEU A 512 -18.21 15.65 27.63
N CYS A 513 -17.07 15.86 26.97
CA CYS A 513 -16.86 17.02 26.10
C CYS A 513 -17.88 17.11 24.96
N SER A 514 -18.22 15.99 24.31
CA SER A 514 -19.27 15.90 23.29
C SER A 514 -20.66 16.31 23.83
N ALA A 515 -20.98 15.96 25.07
CA ALA A 515 -22.23 16.34 25.72
C ALA A 515 -22.25 17.81 26.21
N GLU A 516 -21.11 18.33 26.67
CA GLU A 516 -20.92 19.77 26.94
C GLU A 516 -21.10 20.59 25.66
N LEU A 517 -20.45 20.18 24.56
CA LEU A 517 -20.59 20.77 23.23
C LEU A 517 -22.05 20.74 22.76
N ALA A 518 -22.77 19.64 22.96
CA ALA A 518 -24.21 19.55 22.64
C ALA A 518 -25.05 20.58 23.42
N SER A 519 -24.67 20.92 24.65
CA SER A 519 -25.35 21.95 25.45
C SER A 519 -25.05 23.39 24.97
N ALA A 520 -23.93 23.59 24.26
CA ALA A 520 -23.42 24.88 23.80
C ALA A 520 -23.82 25.22 22.35
N VAL A 521 -23.66 24.26 21.42
CA VAL A 521 -23.88 24.43 19.97
C VAL A 521 -24.91 23.44 19.38
N GLY A 522 -25.55 22.64 20.23
CA GLY A 522 -26.53 21.61 19.83
C GLY A 522 -25.88 20.27 19.47
N PRO A 523 -26.58 19.14 19.66
CA PRO A 523 -26.08 17.81 19.27
C PRO A 523 -25.90 17.68 17.74
N PHE A 524 -25.26 16.60 17.28
CA PHE A 524 -25.24 16.31 15.83
C PHE A 524 -26.66 16.07 15.30
N GLU A 525 -26.89 16.36 14.02
CA GLU A 525 -28.21 16.29 13.40
C GLU A 525 -28.82 14.88 13.50
N GLY A 526 -28.02 13.86 13.18
CA GLY A 526 -28.38 12.44 13.32
C GLY A 526 -28.63 11.97 14.76
N PHE A 527 -28.50 12.82 15.79
CA PHE A 527 -28.73 12.41 17.18
C PHE A 527 -30.22 12.17 17.46
N ALA A 528 -31.13 12.93 16.85
CA ALA A 528 -32.56 12.81 17.16
C ALA A 528 -33.13 11.42 16.78
N GLU A 529 -32.68 10.87 15.65
CA GLU A 529 -33.04 9.53 15.16
C GLU A 529 -32.31 8.40 15.92
N ASN A 530 -31.11 8.65 16.47
CA ASN A 530 -30.29 7.64 17.15
C ASN A 530 -30.21 7.78 18.68
N ARG A 531 -30.96 8.71 19.29
CA ARG A 531 -30.84 9.04 20.72
C ARG A 531 -30.91 7.83 21.65
N GLN A 532 -31.75 6.84 21.33
CA GLN A 532 -31.87 5.63 22.15
C GLN A 532 -30.66 4.70 21.97
N PRO A 533 -30.34 4.17 20.75
CA PRO A 533 -29.11 3.41 20.51
C PRO A 533 -27.83 4.04 21.07
N MET A 534 -27.64 5.35 20.89
CA MET A 534 -26.45 6.02 21.40
C MET A 534 -26.41 6.04 22.94
N LEU A 535 -27.53 6.27 23.63
CA LEU A 535 -27.58 6.22 25.09
C LEU A 535 -27.40 4.79 25.63
N ASP A 536 -27.85 3.78 24.89
CA ASP A 536 -27.66 2.37 25.23
C ASP A 536 -26.17 1.98 25.08
N VAL A 537 -25.50 2.40 24.00
CA VAL A 537 -24.04 2.21 23.83
C VAL A 537 -23.23 2.96 24.89
N MET A 538 -23.64 4.17 25.30
CA MET A 538 -22.99 4.87 26.42
C MET A 538 -23.21 4.18 27.77
N GLN A 539 -24.33 3.48 27.97
CA GLN A 539 -24.54 2.63 29.14
C GLN A 539 -23.63 1.38 29.06
N MET A 540 -23.49 0.74 27.90
CA MET A 540 -22.55 -0.38 27.71
C MET A 540 -21.10 0.02 28.00
N HIS A 541 -20.66 1.20 27.56
CA HIS A 541 -19.34 1.74 27.89
C HIS A 541 -19.18 1.97 29.41
N ARG A 542 -20.21 2.50 30.09
CA ARG A 542 -20.23 2.70 31.54
C ARG A 542 -20.19 1.38 32.31
N ASP A 543 -20.94 0.38 31.86
CA ASP A 543 -21.06 -0.91 32.56
C ASP A 543 -19.73 -1.68 32.48
N ALA A 544 -19.09 -1.68 31.31
CA ALA A 544 -17.76 -2.27 31.11
C ALA A 544 -16.66 -1.67 32.03
N VAL A 545 -16.84 -0.46 32.59
CA VAL A 545 -15.91 0.11 33.58
C VAL A 545 -15.82 -0.77 34.83
N GLU A 546 -16.87 -1.50 35.18
CA GLU A 546 -16.85 -2.42 36.32
C GLU A 546 -16.00 -3.68 36.04
N ASP A 547 -15.90 -4.11 34.77
CA ASP A 547 -15.14 -5.29 34.33
C ASP A 547 -13.62 -5.03 34.16
N ILE A 548 -13.15 -3.79 34.35
CA ILE A 548 -11.71 -3.45 34.31
C ILE A 548 -10.96 -4.18 35.43
N ASP A 549 -9.81 -4.78 35.11
CA ASP A 549 -9.02 -5.58 36.05
C ASP A 549 -8.58 -4.79 37.32
N GLU A 550 -8.93 -5.33 38.49
CA GLU A 550 -8.67 -4.74 39.81
C GLU A 550 -7.19 -4.81 40.24
N ALA A 551 -6.33 -5.50 39.49
CA ALA A 551 -4.87 -5.42 39.69
C ALA A 551 -4.27 -4.11 39.16
N GLY A 552 -5.01 -3.33 38.37
CA GLY A 552 -4.60 -2.01 37.91
C GLY A 552 -4.68 -0.92 38.99
N PRO A 553 -4.24 0.31 38.68
CA PRO A 553 -4.33 1.44 39.62
C PRO A 553 -5.81 1.80 39.91
N ALA A 554 -6.29 1.45 41.10
CA ALA A 554 -7.69 1.58 41.49
C ALA A 554 -8.21 3.04 41.43
N GLU A 555 -7.33 4.03 41.63
CA GLU A 555 -7.65 5.44 41.48
C GLU A 555 -8.01 5.82 40.03
N LEU A 556 -7.42 5.15 39.04
CA LEU A 556 -7.77 5.38 37.63
C LEU A 556 -9.11 4.71 37.27
N LYS A 557 -9.38 3.50 37.78
CA LYS A 557 -10.69 2.85 37.63
C LYS A 557 -11.80 3.65 38.31
N GLN A 558 -11.52 4.23 39.49
CA GLN A 558 -12.47 5.08 40.20
C GLN A 558 -12.76 6.40 39.46
N GLU A 559 -11.74 7.06 38.92
CA GLU A 559 -11.94 8.30 38.15
C GLU A 559 -12.63 8.03 36.80
N ALA A 560 -12.31 6.91 36.13
CA ALA A 560 -13.05 6.44 34.96
C ALA A 560 -14.54 6.29 35.28
N ARG A 561 -14.88 5.64 36.40
CA ARG A 561 -16.26 5.46 36.86
C ARG A 561 -16.96 6.82 37.05
N ARG A 562 -16.32 7.79 37.73
CA ARG A 562 -16.86 9.15 37.92
C ARG A 562 -17.17 9.83 36.59
N VAL A 563 -16.20 9.84 35.67
CA VAL A 563 -16.37 10.49 34.36
C VAL A 563 -17.51 9.84 33.57
N TRP A 564 -17.64 8.51 33.58
CA TRP A 564 -18.75 7.83 32.90
C TRP A 564 -20.13 8.02 33.55
N ASP A 565 -20.20 8.17 34.88
CA ASP A 565 -21.44 8.59 35.55
C ASP A 565 -21.87 10.01 35.09
N GLU A 566 -20.90 10.93 34.89
CA GLU A 566 -21.14 12.29 34.39
C GLU A 566 -21.47 12.35 32.89
N VAL A 567 -20.87 11.46 32.06
CA VAL A 567 -21.26 11.25 30.65
C VAL A 567 -22.74 10.88 30.56
N LEU A 568 -23.21 9.97 31.42
CA LEU A 568 -24.59 9.51 31.37
C LEU A 568 -25.60 10.57 31.81
N ASP A 569 -25.33 11.35 32.87
CA ASP A 569 -26.24 12.46 33.22
C ASP A 569 -26.26 13.53 32.12
N THR A 570 -25.09 14.02 31.71
CA THR A 570 -24.96 15.11 30.74
C THR A 570 -25.51 14.72 29.37
N GLY A 571 -25.18 13.52 28.87
CA GLY A 571 -25.66 12.99 27.61
C GLY A 571 -27.16 12.69 27.59
N ARG A 572 -27.75 12.23 28.70
CA ARG A 572 -29.21 12.08 28.82
C ARG A 572 -29.94 13.42 28.74
N ARG A 573 -29.34 14.48 29.29
CA ARG A 573 -29.90 15.84 29.38
C ARG A 573 -29.77 16.66 28.10
N PHE A 574 -28.62 16.62 27.44
CA PHE A 574 -28.30 17.50 26.29
C PHE A 574 -28.09 16.76 24.97
N GLY A 575 -27.85 15.45 25.01
CA GLY A 575 -27.35 14.69 23.87
C GLY A 575 -25.84 14.80 23.70
N PHE A 576 -25.36 14.53 22.48
CA PHE A 576 -23.94 14.50 22.14
C PHE A 576 -23.69 15.25 20.84
N ARG A 577 -22.55 15.96 20.72
CA ARG A 577 -22.16 16.71 19.53
C ARG A 577 -21.59 15.81 18.43
N ASN A 578 -21.07 14.64 18.77
CA ASN A 578 -20.32 13.78 17.87
C ASN A 578 -20.82 12.32 17.97
N ALA A 579 -21.12 11.69 16.84
CA ALA A 579 -21.59 10.30 16.80
C ALA A 579 -20.50 9.27 17.13
N GLN A 580 -19.25 9.58 16.78
CA GLN A 580 -18.04 8.81 17.13
C GLN A 580 -17.03 9.76 17.79
N ALA A 581 -16.30 9.28 18.80
CA ALA A 581 -15.40 10.11 19.61
C ALA A 581 -13.94 9.65 19.61
N THR A 582 -13.69 8.35 19.72
CA THR A 582 -12.36 7.77 19.97
C THR A 582 -12.03 6.58 19.07
N VAL A 583 -10.72 6.46 18.80
CA VAL A 583 -10.05 5.35 18.09
C VAL A 583 -8.61 5.22 18.64
N LEU A 584 -7.95 4.07 18.48
CA LEU A 584 -6.50 3.96 18.71
C LEU A 584 -5.77 3.77 17.39
N ALA A 585 -5.24 4.87 16.85
CA ALA A 585 -4.51 4.91 15.58
C ALA A 585 -3.04 4.46 15.71
N PRO A 586 -2.34 4.11 14.61
CA PRO A 586 -0.93 3.69 14.66
C PRO A 586 0.04 4.77 15.16
N THR A 587 -0.33 6.06 15.08
CA THR A 587 0.51 7.24 15.42
C THR A 587 1.87 7.38 14.71
N GLY A 588 2.28 6.46 13.83
CA GLY A 588 3.66 6.24 13.32
C GLY A 588 4.40 7.37 12.55
N THR A 589 3.94 8.62 12.61
CA THR A 589 4.78 9.80 12.31
C THR A 589 4.65 10.85 13.42
N ILE A 590 3.44 11.05 13.95
CA ILE A 590 3.17 12.00 15.04
C ILE A 590 3.78 11.55 16.38
N SER A 591 4.00 10.24 16.58
CA SER A 591 4.80 9.71 17.69
C SER A 591 6.23 10.27 17.71
N PHE A 592 6.88 10.38 16.55
CA PHE A 592 8.23 10.94 16.43
C PHE A 592 8.24 12.47 16.60
N LEU A 593 7.16 13.18 16.22
CA LEU A 593 6.96 14.60 16.55
C LEU A 593 6.86 14.79 18.08
N MET A 594 6.15 13.89 18.76
CA MET A 594 5.92 13.95 20.21
C MET A 594 7.05 13.38 21.08
N ASP A 595 8.15 12.91 20.48
CA ASP A 595 9.23 12.17 21.15
C ASP A 595 8.73 10.95 21.97
N CYS A 596 7.77 10.19 21.42
CA CYS A 596 7.31 8.92 21.98
C CYS A 596 8.31 7.77 21.73
N ASP A 597 8.54 6.93 22.72
CA ASP A 597 9.32 5.68 22.60
C ASP A 597 8.47 4.55 21.99
N THR A 598 7.16 4.50 22.29
CA THR A 598 6.19 3.53 21.72
C THR A 598 4.96 4.19 21.12
N THR A 599 4.34 3.52 20.14
CA THR A 599 3.28 4.05 19.26
C THR A 599 1.89 3.57 19.64
N GLY A 600 0.92 4.48 19.84
CA GLY A 600 -0.47 4.07 20.11
C GLY A 600 -0.59 3.24 21.39
N ILE A 601 -1.22 2.07 21.27
CA ILE A 601 -1.30 1.02 22.29
C ILE A 601 -0.04 0.13 22.35
N GLU A 602 0.85 0.22 21.35
CA GLU A 602 1.95 -0.74 21.15
C GLU A 602 2.93 -0.80 22.36
N PRO A 603 3.47 -2.00 22.66
CA PRO A 603 4.71 -2.14 23.42
C PRO A 603 5.90 -1.61 22.59
N ASP A 604 7.11 -1.66 23.15
CA ASP A 604 8.28 -1.42 22.31
C ASP A 604 8.55 -2.62 21.38
N ILE A 605 8.98 -2.31 20.16
CA ILE A 605 9.43 -3.27 19.15
C ILE A 605 10.71 -3.96 19.64
N ALA A 606 11.66 -3.18 20.18
CA ALA A 606 12.87 -3.65 20.86
C ALA A 606 13.56 -2.50 21.63
N LEU A 607 14.21 -2.82 22.76
CA LEU A 607 14.97 -1.86 23.58
C LEU A 607 16.12 -1.19 22.81
N VAL A 608 16.72 -1.93 21.87
CA VAL A 608 17.67 -1.44 20.87
C VAL A 608 17.09 -1.76 19.51
N LYS A 609 16.81 -0.74 18.70
CA LYS A 609 16.06 -0.85 17.45
C LYS A 609 16.78 -0.11 16.34
N TYR A 610 16.90 -0.76 15.18
CA TYR A 610 17.55 -0.24 13.99
C TYR A 610 16.49 0.20 12.98
N LYS A 611 16.52 1.49 12.63
CA LYS A 611 15.58 2.10 11.68
C LYS A 611 16.30 2.40 10.37
N GLN A 612 15.83 1.82 9.27
CA GLN A 612 16.19 2.26 7.92
C GLN A 612 15.61 3.66 7.69
N LEU A 613 16.39 4.57 7.11
CA LEU A 613 15.89 5.87 6.66
C LEU A 613 15.34 5.74 5.22
N ALA A 614 14.45 6.67 4.82
CA ALA A 614 13.93 6.68 3.47
C ALA A 614 15.04 7.13 2.51
N GLY A 615 15.47 6.23 1.61
CA GLY A 615 16.68 6.38 0.79
C GLY A 615 17.92 5.72 1.39
N GLY A 616 17.81 5.08 2.55
CA GLY A 616 18.83 4.17 3.08
C GLY A 616 19.63 4.69 4.28
N GLY A 617 20.48 3.82 4.83
CA GLY A 617 21.25 4.04 6.04
C GLY A 617 20.47 3.75 7.32
N THR A 618 21.19 3.39 8.39
CA THR A 618 20.60 2.85 9.63
C THR A 618 20.83 3.75 10.85
N LEU A 619 19.74 4.13 11.54
CA LEU A 619 19.79 4.81 12.83
C LEU A 619 19.59 3.80 13.98
N LYS A 620 20.58 3.65 14.87
CA LYS A 620 20.43 2.95 16.16
C LYS A 620 19.66 3.85 17.12
N ILE A 621 18.55 3.35 17.64
CA ILE A 621 17.75 4.02 18.68
C ILE A 621 17.74 3.10 19.92
N VAL A 622 18.13 3.64 21.07
CA VAL A 622 18.02 2.98 22.37
C VAL A 622 16.82 3.58 23.12
N ASN A 623 15.99 2.71 23.70
CA ASN A 623 14.80 3.11 24.47
C ASN A 623 15.19 4.03 25.65
N ARG A 624 14.43 5.13 25.83
CA ARG A 624 14.71 6.18 26.83
C ARG A 624 13.92 5.98 28.14
N THR A 625 13.04 4.99 28.16
CA THR A 625 12.10 4.66 29.23
C THR A 625 12.65 3.60 30.20
N VAL A 626 13.54 2.70 29.77
CA VAL A 626 14.23 1.71 30.62
C VAL A 626 14.74 2.28 31.96
N PRO A 627 15.42 3.45 32.01
CA PRO A 627 15.90 4.03 33.27
C PRO A 627 14.76 4.36 34.24
N LEU A 628 13.59 4.76 33.74
CA LEU A 628 12.42 5.06 34.56
C LEU A 628 11.82 3.78 35.16
N GLY A 629 11.72 2.71 34.36
CA GLY A 629 11.28 1.40 34.83
C GLY A 629 12.19 0.86 35.94
N LEU A 630 13.51 0.91 35.73
CA LEU A 630 14.50 0.44 36.71
C LEU A 630 14.46 1.23 38.04
N ARG A 631 14.27 2.56 38.00
CA ARG A 631 14.04 3.35 39.24
C ARG A 631 12.79 2.93 39.98
N THR A 632 11.67 2.73 39.29
CA THR A 632 10.41 2.29 39.91
C THR A 632 10.54 0.90 40.53
N LEU A 633 11.39 0.05 39.95
CA LEU A 633 11.76 -1.28 40.49
C LEU A 633 12.80 -1.26 41.62
N GLY A 634 13.27 -0.06 42.02
CA GLY A 634 14.13 0.14 43.19
C GLY A 634 15.64 0.01 42.97
N TYR A 635 16.11 0.08 41.72
CA TYR A 635 17.56 0.12 41.41
C TYR A 635 18.14 1.53 41.59
N ASP A 636 19.43 1.62 41.97
CA ASP A 636 20.15 2.89 42.07
C ASP A 636 20.81 3.32 40.74
N GLU A 637 21.25 4.58 40.64
CA GLU A 637 21.83 5.09 39.38
C GLU A 637 23.08 4.31 38.93
N PRO A 638 24.06 3.92 39.79
CA PRO A 638 25.14 3.01 39.40
C PRO A 638 24.68 1.68 38.79
N GLN A 639 23.65 1.05 39.37
CA GLN A 639 23.05 -0.17 38.81
C GLN A 639 22.38 0.09 37.47
N ILE A 640 21.67 1.20 37.33
CA ILE A 640 21.02 1.63 36.08
C ILE A 640 22.07 1.90 34.99
N GLU A 641 23.14 2.65 35.29
CA GLU A 641 24.25 2.89 34.34
C GLU A 641 24.91 1.57 33.89
N SER A 642 25.12 0.63 34.82
CA SER A 642 25.64 -0.71 34.55
C SER A 642 24.74 -1.50 33.59
N MET A 643 23.42 -1.52 33.82
CA MET A 643 22.44 -2.19 32.98
C MET A 643 22.29 -1.52 31.61
N LEU A 644 22.28 -0.18 31.53
CA LEU A 644 22.20 0.55 30.26
C LEU A 644 23.45 0.32 29.39
N ALA A 645 24.64 0.31 29.99
CA ALA A 645 25.88 -0.04 29.30
C ALA A 645 25.90 -1.51 28.84
N TYR A 646 25.25 -2.41 29.58
CA TYR A 646 25.03 -3.79 29.14
C TYR A 646 24.06 -3.86 27.94
N ILE A 647 22.95 -3.13 27.96
CA ILE A 647 21.96 -3.12 26.87
C ILE A 647 22.55 -2.55 25.58
N ASP A 648 23.26 -1.42 25.64
CA ASP A 648 23.87 -0.79 24.45
C ASP A 648 24.90 -1.71 23.77
N LYS A 649 25.67 -2.45 24.59
CA LYS A 649 26.73 -3.35 24.15
C LYS A 649 26.23 -4.72 23.66
N ASN A 650 25.28 -5.33 24.38
CA ASN A 650 24.85 -6.71 24.12
C ASN A 650 23.51 -6.77 23.36
N GLU A 651 22.87 -5.63 23.06
CA GLU A 651 21.61 -5.52 22.31
C GLU A 651 20.42 -6.25 22.97
N THR A 652 20.55 -6.62 24.26
CA THR A 652 19.52 -7.25 25.10
C THR A 652 19.70 -6.84 26.56
N ILE A 653 18.64 -6.95 27.35
CA ILE A 653 18.65 -6.80 28.81
C ILE A 653 18.81 -8.15 29.54
N GLU A 654 18.62 -9.28 28.83
CA GLU A 654 18.78 -10.62 29.41
C GLU A 654 20.24 -10.84 29.87
N GLY A 655 20.41 -11.21 31.14
CA GLY A 655 21.73 -11.38 31.75
C GLY A 655 22.44 -10.09 32.19
N ALA A 656 21.76 -8.93 32.16
CA ALA A 656 22.32 -7.68 32.68
C ALA A 656 22.75 -7.82 34.15
N PRO A 657 23.91 -7.26 34.57
CA PRO A 657 24.37 -7.33 35.95
C PRO A 657 23.34 -6.78 36.94
N GLU A 658 23.21 -7.43 38.09
CA GLU A 658 22.37 -7.01 39.23
C GLU A 658 20.84 -6.97 38.98
N LEU A 659 20.41 -7.17 37.73
CA LEU A 659 19.00 -7.31 37.37
C LEU A 659 18.44 -8.62 37.95
N LYS A 660 17.25 -8.57 38.55
CA LYS A 660 16.58 -9.75 39.08
C LYS A 660 15.76 -10.41 37.97
N GLU A 661 15.72 -11.75 37.98
CA GLU A 661 14.89 -12.54 37.06
C GLU A 661 13.40 -12.10 37.08
N GLU A 662 12.86 -11.80 38.28
CA GLU A 662 11.47 -11.34 38.48
C GLU A 662 11.16 -9.98 37.85
N HIS A 663 12.18 -9.18 37.52
CA HIS A 663 12.05 -7.86 36.90
C HIS A 663 12.23 -7.88 35.37
N ILE A 664 12.77 -8.95 34.77
CA ILE A 664 13.00 -9.05 33.32
C ILE A 664 11.70 -8.85 32.50
N PRO A 665 10.53 -9.41 32.87
CA PRO A 665 9.30 -9.28 32.07
C PRO A 665 8.79 -7.83 31.88
N VAL A 666 9.23 -6.88 32.69
CA VAL A 666 8.93 -5.44 32.53
C VAL A 666 9.50 -4.87 31.22
N PHE A 667 10.53 -5.53 30.67
CA PHE A 667 11.31 -5.08 29.53
C PHE A 667 11.17 -6.00 28.30
N ASP A 668 10.27 -6.99 28.35
CA ASP A 668 9.92 -7.82 27.19
C ASP A 668 9.34 -6.94 26.07
N CYS A 669 9.76 -7.17 24.83
CA CYS A 669 9.39 -6.38 23.65
C CYS A 669 8.53 -7.20 22.67
N ALA A 670 7.96 -6.55 21.65
CA ALA A 670 7.13 -7.22 20.63
C ALA A 670 7.88 -8.28 19.82
N PHE A 671 9.20 -8.14 19.67
CA PHE A 671 10.09 -9.15 19.08
C PHE A 671 11.23 -9.47 20.04
N ALA A 672 11.82 -10.66 19.88
CA ALA A 672 13.00 -11.05 20.63
C ALA A 672 14.21 -10.18 20.24
N PRO A 673 14.99 -9.66 21.21
CA PRO A 673 16.22 -8.93 20.91
C PRO A 673 17.27 -9.90 20.35
N LYS A 674 18.15 -9.39 19.47
CA LYS A 674 19.13 -10.17 18.67
C LYS A 674 19.99 -11.17 19.47
N ASN A 675 20.32 -10.87 20.72
CA ASN A 675 21.11 -11.74 21.61
C ASN A 675 20.32 -12.25 22.83
N GLY A 676 19.00 -12.11 22.82
CA GLY A 676 18.09 -12.67 23.83
C GLY A 676 17.17 -13.75 23.24
N LYS A 677 16.13 -14.09 24.00
CA LYS A 677 15.13 -15.12 23.68
C LYS A 677 13.70 -14.73 24.06
N ARG A 678 13.53 -13.67 24.86
CA ARG A 678 12.21 -13.26 25.36
C ARG A 678 11.54 -12.27 24.42
N SER A 679 10.24 -12.46 24.21
CA SER A 679 9.33 -11.46 23.64
C SER A 679 7.99 -11.55 24.37
N ILE A 680 7.16 -10.53 24.19
CA ILE A 680 5.74 -10.58 24.54
C ILE A 680 5.09 -11.69 23.70
N LYS A 681 4.20 -12.47 24.32
CA LYS A 681 3.46 -13.55 23.65
C LYS A 681 2.33 -12.97 22.82
N TRP A 682 1.99 -13.61 21.69
CA TRP A 682 0.94 -13.10 20.80
C TRP A 682 -0.42 -12.93 21.51
N ARG A 683 -0.79 -13.87 22.39
CA ARG A 683 -2.00 -13.78 23.24
C ARG A 683 -2.03 -12.53 24.14
N ALA A 684 -0.88 -12.08 24.63
CA ALA A 684 -0.80 -10.88 25.46
C ALA A 684 -1.09 -9.58 24.68
N HIS A 685 -0.81 -9.55 23.36
CA HIS A 685 -1.25 -8.45 22.51
C HIS A 685 -2.78 -8.41 22.39
N ILE A 686 -3.42 -9.58 22.18
CA ILE A 686 -4.89 -9.69 22.08
C ILE A 686 -5.55 -9.31 23.41
N HIS A 687 -5.09 -9.85 24.54
CA HIS A 687 -5.63 -9.47 25.86
C HIS A 687 -5.45 -7.98 26.18
N MET A 688 -4.38 -7.33 25.71
CA MET A 688 -4.23 -5.87 25.88
C MET A 688 -5.17 -5.07 24.96
N MET A 689 -5.42 -5.53 23.73
CA MET A 689 -6.46 -4.95 22.86
C MET A 689 -7.84 -5.11 23.50
N ALA A 690 -8.14 -6.27 24.09
CA ALA A 690 -9.41 -6.56 24.74
C ALA A 690 -9.65 -5.65 25.97
N ALA A 691 -8.61 -5.32 26.73
CA ALA A 691 -8.71 -4.37 27.84
C ALA A 691 -9.07 -2.94 27.37
N ALA A 692 -8.70 -2.54 26.16
CA ALA A 692 -8.99 -1.21 25.61
C ALA A 692 -10.30 -1.16 24.78
N GLN A 693 -10.66 -2.22 24.07
CA GLN A 693 -11.70 -2.19 23.04
C GLN A 693 -13.11 -1.80 23.53
N PRO A 694 -13.59 -2.21 24.73
CA PRO A 694 -14.88 -1.78 25.28
C PRO A 694 -14.97 -0.26 25.51
N PHE A 695 -13.85 0.46 25.49
CA PHE A 695 -13.77 1.90 25.73
C PHE A 695 -13.41 2.70 24.48
N LEU A 696 -13.78 2.20 23.29
CA LEU A 696 -13.59 2.91 22.02
C LEU A 696 -14.87 2.86 21.18
N SER A 697 -15.27 4.00 20.63
CA SER A 697 -16.36 4.04 19.64
C SER A 697 -15.96 3.38 18.33
N GLY A 698 -14.76 3.70 17.81
CA GLY A 698 -14.11 2.94 16.75
C GLY A 698 -13.34 1.74 17.31
N ALA A 699 -12.20 1.43 16.70
CA ALA A 699 -11.41 0.24 16.95
C ALA A 699 -9.91 0.56 17.18
N ILE A 700 -9.09 -0.47 17.18
CA ILE A 700 -7.67 -0.42 17.53
C ILE A 700 -6.83 -0.84 16.33
N SER A 701 -5.98 0.05 15.84
CA SER A 701 -4.88 -0.33 14.96
C SER A 701 -3.69 -0.81 15.80
N LYS A 702 -3.63 -2.13 15.99
CA LYS A 702 -2.56 -2.85 16.70
C LYS A 702 -2.23 -4.11 15.92
N THR A 703 -0.96 -4.29 15.62
CA THR A 703 -0.46 -5.54 15.04
C THR A 703 -0.32 -6.60 16.12
N VAL A 704 -0.90 -7.79 15.94
CA VAL A 704 -0.57 -8.96 16.78
C VAL A 704 0.75 -9.53 16.26
N ASN A 705 1.85 -9.17 16.92
CA ASN A 705 3.18 -9.67 16.59
C ASN A 705 3.30 -11.15 16.98
N MET A 706 3.91 -11.94 16.09
CA MET A 706 4.16 -13.37 16.28
C MET A 706 5.59 -13.71 15.88
N PRO A 707 6.30 -14.58 16.63
CA PRO A 707 7.63 -15.05 16.26
C PRO A 707 7.61 -15.96 15.02
N GLN A 708 8.76 -16.15 14.38
CA GLN A 708 8.85 -16.80 13.07
C GLN A 708 8.31 -18.24 13.06
N GLU A 709 8.47 -18.96 14.17
CA GLU A 709 8.02 -20.34 14.38
C GLU A 709 6.51 -20.51 14.60
N SER A 710 5.74 -19.42 14.76
CA SER A 710 4.28 -19.49 14.89
C SER A 710 3.65 -20.19 13.69
N THR A 711 2.66 -21.03 13.97
CA THR A 711 1.99 -21.87 12.99
C THR A 711 0.81 -21.15 12.31
N VAL A 712 0.18 -21.81 11.34
CA VAL A 712 -1.14 -21.38 10.82
C VAL A 712 -2.21 -21.53 11.91
N GLU A 713 -2.11 -22.59 12.73
CA GLU A 713 -3.02 -22.88 13.84
C GLU A 713 -3.01 -21.74 14.85
N ASP A 714 -1.83 -21.24 15.30
CA ASP A 714 -1.68 -20.05 16.16
C ASP A 714 -2.44 -18.81 15.64
N ILE A 715 -2.60 -18.67 14.32
CA ILE A 715 -3.28 -17.53 13.69
C ILE A 715 -4.80 -17.74 13.64
N ALA A 716 -5.26 -18.96 13.37
CA ALA A 716 -6.67 -19.31 13.50
C ALA A 716 -7.13 -19.18 14.98
N ASP A 717 -6.31 -19.65 15.91
CA ASP A 717 -6.44 -19.50 17.35
C ASP A 717 -6.54 -18.00 17.74
N ALA A 718 -5.66 -17.15 17.21
CA ALA A 718 -5.71 -15.70 17.41
C ALA A 718 -7.01 -15.07 16.89
N TYR A 719 -7.51 -15.48 15.72
CA TYR A 719 -8.77 -14.96 15.19
C TYR A 719 -9.99 -15.42 16.00
N ALA A 720 -9.99 -16.64 16.53
CA ALA A 720 -11.05 -17.13 17.42
C ALA A 720 -10.99 -16.49 18.82
N GLU A 721 -9.80 -16.30 19.39
CA GLU A 721 -9.58 -15.65 20.68
C GLU A 721 -9.95 -14.16 20.62
N GLY A 722 -9.59 -13.46 19.54
CA GLY A 722 -9.99 -12.07 19.30
C GLY A 722 -11.51 -11.87 19.19
N TRP A 723 -12.23 -12.81 18.56
CA TRP A 723 -13.69 -12.79 18.51
C TRP A 723 -14.31 -12.93 19.91
N LYS A 724 -13.90 -13.96 20.66
CA LYS A 724 -14.40 -14.28 22.01
C LYS A 724 -14.17 -13.15 23.01
N LEU A 725 -13.06 -12.42 22.84
CA LEU A 725 -12.71 -11.25 23.65
C LEU A 725 -13.38 -9.93 23.20
N GLY A 726 -14.29 -9.99 22.22
CA GLY A 726 -15.07 -8.82 21.79
C GLY A 726 -14.25 -7.77 21.03
N LEU A 727 -13.18 -8.17 20.34
CA LEU A 727 -12.45 -7.25 19.46
C LEU A 727 -13.32 -6.80 18.28
N LYS A 728 -13.00 -5.64 17.70
CA LYS A 728 -13.62 -5.18 16.45
C LYS A 728 -12.81 -5.56 15.21
N ALA A 729 -11.48 -5.55 15.29
CA ALA A 729 -10.58 -6.07 14.26
C ALA A 729 -9.34 -6.73 14.86
N LEU A 730 -8.70 -7.61 14.09
CA LEU A 730 -7.41 -8.22 14.38
C LEU A 730 -6.59 -8.36 13.08
N ALA A 731 -5.33 -7.92 13.13
CA ALA A 731 -4.35 -8.13 12.06
C ALA A 731 -3.06 -8.72 12.65
N VAL A 732 -2.56 -9.81 12.06
CA VAL A 732 -1.36 -10.51 12.52
C VAL A 732 -0.13 -10.11 11.70
N TYR A 733 1.02 -10.00 12.35
CA TYR A 733 2.31 -10.01 11.67
C TYR A 733 3.23 -11.06 12.30
N ARG A 734 3.48 -12.15 11.56
CA ARG A 734 4.51 -13.14 11.89
C ARG A 734 5.86 -12.67 11.38
N ASP A 735 6.91 -12.79 12.17
CA ASP A 735 8.27 -12.50 11.70
C ASP A 735 8.64 -13.41 10.51
N GLY A 736 9.39 -12.87 9.55
CA GLY A 736 9.67 -13.54 8.28
C GLY A 736 8.48 -13.71 7.32
N SER A 737 7.28 -13.16 7.60
CA SER A 737 6.15 -13.18 6.66
C SER A 737 6.27 -12.22 5.47
N LYS A 738 7.27 -11.32 5.46
CA LYS A 738 7.66 -10.50 4.28
C LYS A 738 9.18 -10.39 4.17
N SER A 739 9.68 -10.31 2.95
CA SER A 739 11.13 -10.33 2.66
C SER A 739 11.88 -9.05 3.04
N SER A 740 11.18 -7.94 3.29
CA SER A 740 11.76 -6.67 3.77
C SER A 740 10.95 -6.05 4.92
N GLN A 741 11.65 -5.30 5.81
CA GLN A 741 11.13 -4.78 7.08
C GLN A 741 11.70 -3.37 7.35
N PRO A 742 10.88 -2.31 7.48
CA PRO A 742 11.38 -0.94 7.70
C PRO A 742 12.05 -0.67 9.06
N LEU A 743 11.78 -1.52 10.06
CA LEU A 743 12.47 -1.56 11.35
C LEU A 743 12.91 -3.01 11.61
N SER A 744 14.09 -3.20 12.20
CA SER A 744 14.56 -4.52 12.63
C SER A 744 15.35 -4.49 13.94
N THR A 745 15.42 -5.66 14.59
CA THR A 745 16.24 -5.93 15.78
C THR A 745 17.73 -6.17 15.46
N SER A 746 18.07 -6.24 14.16
CA SER A 746 19.40 -6.48 13.61
C SER A 746 19.75 -5.45 12.54
N SER A 747 21.05 -5.26 12.29
CA SER A 747 21.54 -4.36 11.24
C SER A 747 21.56 -5.04 9.86
N GLU A 748 21.66 -4.25 8.79
CA GLU A 748 21.79 -4.82 7.45
C GLU A 748 23.10 -5.60 7.26
N GLY A 749 24.18 -5.22 7.94
CA GLY A 749 25.43 -5.98 7.95
C GLY A 749 25.23 -7.40 8.51
N ASP A 750 24.38 -7.55 9.53
CA ASP A 750 24.00 -8.86 10.08
C ASP A 750 23.14 -9.66 9.07
N LYS A 751 22.13 -9.01 8.45
CA LYS A 751 21.24 -9.66 7.46
C LYS A 751 22.00 -10.07 6.19
N ALA A 752 22.93 -9.24 5.72
CA ALA A 752 23.81 -9.55 4.60
C ALA A 752 24.80 -10.69 4.93
N ALA A 753 25.32 -10.75 6.15
CA ALA A 753 26.14 -11.88 6.60
C ALA A 753 25.34 -13.19 6.65
N ALA A 754 24.10 -13.14 7.17
CA ALA A 754 23.20 -14.30 7.22
C ALA A 754 22.79 -14.79 5.81
N ALA A 755 22.51 -13.87 4.88
CA ALA A 755 22.25 -14.20 3.48
C ALA A 755 23.49 -14.78 2.77
N ALA A 756 24.68 -14.22 3.03
CA ALA A 756 25.94 -14.71 2.45
C ALA A 756 26.30 -16.14 2.89
N THR A 757 25.80 -16.62 4.03
CA THR A 757 25.93 -18.03 4.44
C THR A 757 25.12 -19.04 3.61
N ALA A 758 24.18 -18.58 2.77
CA ALA A 758 23.35 -19.47 1.94
C ALA A 758 24.03 -19.95 0.63
N ALA A 759 25.23 -19.47 0.31
CA ALA A 759 26.01 -19.97 -0.83
C ALA A 759 26.73 -21.29 -0.46
N PRO A 760 26.50 -22.42 -1.16
CA PRO A 760 27.13 -23.69 -0.83
C PRO A 760 28.65 -23.59 -1.07
N ARG A 761 29.42 -23.58 0.02
CA ARG A 761 30.88 -23.42 -0.03
C ARG A 761 31.55 -24.78 -0.18
N ARG A 762 32.26 -24.99 -1.30
CA ARG A 762 33.00 -26.22 -1.58
C ARG A 762 33.96 -26.57 -0.44
N GLU A 763 33.66 -27.63 0.29
CA GLU A 763 34.57 -28.22 1.27
C GLU A 763 35.72 -28.86 0.49
N ARG A 764 36.84 -28.15 0.39
CA ARG A 764 38.01 -28.65 -0.33
C ARG A 764 38.76 -29.66 0.52
N LEU A 765 39.15 -30.70 -0.16
CA LEU A 765 39.98 -31.77 0.32
C LEU A 765 41.40 -31.20 0.57
N PRO A 766 41.97 -31.28 1.80
CA PRO A 766 43.36 -30.87 2.15
C PRO A 766 44.42 -31.71 1.43
N ASP A 767 45.63 -31.97 1.95
CA ASP A 767 46.76 -32.38 1.09
C ASP A 767 47.50 -33.74 1.36
N THR A 768 46.92 -34.77 1.98
CA THR A 768 47.29 -36.23 1.81
C THR A 768 46.23 -37.19 2.38
N ARG A 769 45.58 -38.01 1.53
CA ARG A 769 44.36 -38.79 1.89
C ARG A 769 44.53 -40.25 2.28
N LYS A 770 43.57 -40.69 3.09
CA LYS A 770 43.10 -42.08 3.07
C LYS A 770 42.14 -42.26 1.89
N SER A 771 42.21 -43.38 1.20
CA SER A 771 41.23 -43.75 0.18
C SER A 771 40.95 -45.26 0.20
N ILE A 772 39.75 -45.64 -0.22
CA ILE A 772 39.33 -47.03 -0.39
C ILE A 772 39.19 -47.28 -1.90
N THR A 773 39.99 -48.21 -2.42
CA THR A 773 39.88 -48.69 -3.81
C THR A 773 39.28 -50.10 -3.81
N HIS A 774 38.19 -50.28 -4.56
CA HIS A 774 37.47 -51.54 -4.70
C HIS A 774 37.39 -51.96 -6.16
N LYS A 775 37.78 -53.20 -6.48
CA LYS A 775 37.64 -53.77 -7.83
C LYS A 775 36.27 -54.43 -7.99
N PHE A 776 35.60 -54.12 -9.10
CA PHE A 776 34.34 -54.75 -9.47
C PHE A 776 34.38 -55.36 -10.88
N SER A 777 33.37 -56.19 -11.14
CA SER A 777 33.00 -56.65 -12.49
C SER A 777 31.49 -56.73 -12.57
N VAL A 778 30.88 -56.16 -13.61
CA VAL A 778 29.43 -56.22 -13.87
C VAL A 778 29.23 -56.61 -15.33
N GLY A 779 28.52 -57.71 -15.60
CA GLY A 779 28.25 -58.16 -16.98
C GLY A 779 29.52 -58.47 -17.79
N GLY A 780 30.65 -58.73 -17.13
CA GLY A 780 31.96 -58.91 -17.78
C GLY A 780 32.78 -57.62 -17.96
N HIS A 781 32.24 -56.45 -17.62
CA HIS A 781 32.97 -55.18 -17.60
C HIS A 781 33.66 -55.00 -16.25
N GLU A 782 35.00 -55.11 -16.22
CA GLU A 782 35.79 -54.83 -15.02
C GLU A 782 36.09 -53.33 -14.84
N GLY A 783 36.19 -52.91 -13.58
CA GLY A 783 36.62 -51.56 -13.21
C GLY A 783 37.01 -51.44 -11.73
N TYR A 784 37.41 -50.24 -11.34
CA TYR A 784 37.77 -49.87 -9.97
C TYR A 784 36.99 -48.62 -9.54
N ILE A 785 36.46 -48.63 -8.32
CA ILE A 785 35.94 -47.45 -7.63
C ILE A 785 37.01 -47.02 -6.63
N THR A 786 37.45 -45.76 -6.64
CA THR A 786 38.37 -45.21 -5.62
C THR A 786 37.71 -44.02 -4.92
N VAL A 787 37.52 -44.13 -3.61
CA VAL A 787 36.82 -43.14 -2.78
C VAL A 787 37.79 -42.48 -1.80
N GLY A 788 37.87 -41.15 -1.78
CA GLY A 788 38.67 -40.38 -0.82
C GLY A 788 37.95 -40.17 0.52
N LEU A 789 38.69 -40.17 1.64
CA LEU A 789 38.16 -40.07 3.02
C LEU A 789 38.91 -39.03 3.88
N TYR A 790 38.18 -38.31 4.73
CA TYR A 790 38.81 -37.44 5.75
C TYR A 790 39.43 -38.23 6.91
N ASN A 791 40.22 -37.46 7.67
CA ASN A 791 40.21 -37.36 9.13
C ASN A 791 38.99 -38.00 9.86
N ASP A 792 37.74 -37.68 9.50
CA ASP A 792 36.50 -38.18 10.12
C ASP A 792 35.89 -39.44 9.46
N GLY A 793 36.58 -40.06 8.48
CA GLY A 793 36.24 -41.37 7.92
C GLY A 793 35.08 -41.40 6.92
N ARG A 794 34.40 -40.27 6.75
CA ARG A 794 33.37 -40.03 5.73
C ARG A 794 33.92 -40.22 4.29
N PRO A 795 33.07 -40.52 3.28
CA PRO A 795 33.44 -40.63 1.85
C PRO A 795 33.05 -39.44 0.95
N GLY A 796 33.85 -39.07 -0.07
CA GLY A 796 33.32 -38.30 -1.21
C GLY A 796 34.21 -37.34 -2.02
N GLU A 797 35.35 -37.82 -2.48
CA GLU A 797 35.50 -37.88 -3.94
C GLU A 797 35.37 -39.34 -4.37
N MET A 798 35.00 -39.57 -5.63
CA MET A 798 34.89 -40.90 -6.22
C MET A 798 35.40 -40.87 -7.66
N PHE A 799 36.47 -41.61 -7.93
CA PHE A 799 36.96 -41.89 -9.28
C PHE A 799 36.54 -43.30 -9.71
N ILE A 800 36.12 -43.46 -10.97
CA ILE A 800 35.67 -44.74 -11.53
C ILE A 800 36.53 -45.07 -12.76
N THR A 801 37.46 -46.01 -12.60
CA THR A 801 38.38 -46.41 -13.68
C THR A 801 37.93 -47.72 -14.31
N MET A 802 37.44 -47.67 -15.55
CA MET A 802 37.05 -48.87 -16.31
C MET A 802 38.27 -49.53 -16.96
N ALA A 803 38.36 -50.86 -16.91
CA ALA A 803 39.53 -51.60 -17.39
C ALA A 803 39.77 -51.56 -18.91
N LYS A 804 38.82 -51.01 -19.68
CA LYS A 804 38.96 -50.75 -21.13
C LYS A 804 39.09 -49.25 -21.38
N GLU A 805 40.34 -48.79 -21.22
CA GLU A 805 40.77 -47.41 -21.43
C GLU A 805 40.40 -46.90 -22.84
N GLY A 806 40.09 -45.60 -22.95
CA GLY A 806 39.66 -44.96 -24.20
C GLY A 806 38.25 -45.34 -24.71
N SER A 807 37.45 -46.08 -23.93
CA SER A 807 36.05 -46.39 -24.28
C SER A 807 35.07 -45.29 -23.84
N THR A 808 33.95 -45.14 -24.57
CA THR A 808 32.88 -44.18 -24.25
C THR A 808 32.33 -44.36 -22.83
N ILE A 809 32.21 -45.61 -22.37
CA ILE A 809 31.79 -45.94 -21.00
C ILE A 809 32.84 -45.45 -19.99
N GLY A 810 34.15 -45.58 -20.29
CA GLY A 810 35.21 -45.03 -19.45
C GLY A 810 35.10 -43.52 -19.27
N GLY A 811 35.01 -42.76 -20.37
CA GLY A 811 34.87 -41.29 -20.31
C GLY A 811 33.59 -40.82 -19.62
N LEU A 812 32.47 -41.55 -19.80
CA LEU A 812 31.23 -41.27 -19.10
C LEU A 812 31.33 -41.54 -17.59
N MET A 813 31.97 -42.64 -17.17
CA MET A 813 32.15 -42.98 -15.75
C MET A 813 33.14 -42.04 -15.05
N ASP A 814 34.18 -41.56 -15.73
CA ASP A 814 35.11 -40.56 -15.20
C ASP A 814 34.44 -39.18 -15.02
N SER A 815 33.66 -38.75 -16.02
CA SER A 815 32.83 -37.55 -15.95
C SER A 815 31.79 -37.63 -14.82
N PHE A 816 31.16 -38.80 -14.66
CA PHE A 816 30.16 -39.06 -13.63
C PHE A 816 30.78 -39.09 -12.23
N GLY A 817 31.93 -39.75 -12.05
CA GLY A 817 32.69 -39.74 -10.81
C GLY A 817 33.11 -38.31 -10.42
N THR A 818 33.57 -37.52 -11.38
CA THR A 818 33.90 -36.10 -11.18
C THR A 818 32.69 -35.27 -10.73
N ALA A 819 31.53 -35.45 -11.37
CA ALA A 819 30.29 -34.74 -10.99
C ALA A 819 29.78 -35.11 -9.59
N VAL A 820 29.82 -36.41 -9.24
CA VAL A 820 29.48 -36.90 -7.89
C VAL A 820 30.47 -36.36 -6.86
N SER A 821 31.76 -36.34 -7.18
CA SER A 821 32.82 -35.78 -6.32
C SER A 821 32.61 -34.29 -6.03
N MET A 822 32.27 -33.49 -7.06
CA MET A 822 31.94 -32.08 -6.86
C MET A 822 30.73 -31.89 -5.96
N SER A 823 29.69 -32.70 -6.15
CA SER A 823 28.43 -32.58 -5.40
C SER A 823 28.58 -32.95 -3.93
N LEU A 824 29.30 -34.04 -3.63
CA LEU A 824 29.66 -34.42 -2.26
C LEU A 824 30.44 -33.30 -1.57
N GLN A 825 31.38 -32.66 -2.28
CA GLN A 825 32.15 -31.50 -1.81
C GLN A 825 31.34 -30.22 -1.62
N TYR A 826 30.14 -30.11 -2.19
CA TYR A 826 29.17 -29.06 -1.89
C TYR A 826 28.14 -29.48 -0.83
N GLY A 827 28.38 -30.60 -0.14
CA GLY A 827 27.55 -31.08 0.98
C GLY A 827 26.36 -31.95 0.60
N VAL A 828 26.21 -32.33 -0.68
CA VAL A 828 25.07 -33.17 -1.12
C VAL A 828 25.13 -34.55 -0.44
N PRO A 829 24.08 -35.01 0.27
CA PRO A 829 24.17 -36.24 1.03
C PRO A 829 24.20 -37.53 0.20
N LEU A 830 24.97 -38.54 0.65
CA LEU A 830 25.11 -39.82 -0.03
C LEU A 830 23.81 -40.65 -0.03
N ASP A 831 22.88 -40.41 0.90
CA ASP A 831 21.51 -40.94 0.82
C ASP A 831 20.82 -40.58 -0.48
N VAL A 832 20.88 -39.31 -0.87
CA VAL A 832 20.22 -38.82 -2.08
C VAL A 832 20.80 -39.56 -3.28
N TYR A 833 22.10 -39.80 -3.29
CA TYR A 833 22.75 -40.65 -4.27
C TYR A 833 22.32 -42.12 -4.21
N VAL A 834 22.44 -42.77 -3.04
CA VAL A 834 22.19 -44.22 -2.91
C VAL A 834 20.72 -44.56 -3.14
N SER A 835 19.79 -43.77 -2.61
CA SER A 835 18.36 -43.96 -2.84
C SER A 835 17.93 -43.65 -4.28
N LYS A 836 18.52 -42.65 -4.95
CA LYS A 836 18.15 -42.26 -6.33
C LYS A 836 18.74 -43.15 -7.42
N PHE A 837 19.97 -43.64 -7.21
CA PHE A 837 20.72 -44.38 -8.22
C PHE A 837 20.82 -45.89 -7.98
N SER A 838 20.47 -46.39 -6.78
CA SER A 838 20.27 -47.83 -6.61
C SER A 838 19.12 -48.32 -7.50
N TYR A 839 19.30 -49.52 -8.03
CA TYR A 839 18.38 -50.23 -8.92
C TYR A 839 18.09 -49.59 -10.28
N THR A 840 18.76 -48.50 -10.66
CA THR A 840 18.67 -47.93 -12.02
C THR A 840 19.07 -48.98 -13.07
N ARG A 841 18.27 -49.13 -14.13
CA ARG A 841 18.42 -50.20 -15.14
C ARG A 841 18.98 -49.65 -16.46
N PHE A 842 20.18 -50.10 -16.85
CA PHE A 842 20.76 -49.90 -18.19
C PHE A 842 22.03 -50.74 -18.37
N GLU A 843 22.43 -51.00 -19.61
CA GLU A 843 23.65 -51.76 -19.93
C GLU A 843 24.93 -50.91 -19.72
N PRO A 844 26.03 -51.48 -19.19
CA PRO A 844 26.22 -52.89 -18.82
C PRO A 844 25.53 -53.28 -17.52
N MET A 845 24.78 -54.39 -17.54
CA MET A 845 24.17 -55.03 -16.38
C MET A 845 24.44 -56.54 -16.33
N GLY A 846 24.09 -57.18 -15.21
CA GLY A 846 24.18 -58.65 -15.06
C GLY A 846 24.89 -59.10 -13.78
N PHE A 847 25.44 -60.31 -13.81
CA PHE A 847 26.14 -60.91 -12.67
C PHE A 847 27.41 -60.15 -12.29
N THR A 848 27.77 -60.23 -11.01
CA THR A 848 28.94 -59.57 -10.43
C THR A 848 29.76 -60.52 -9.55
N THR A 849 31.00 -60.16 -9.25
CA THR A 849 31.89 -60.91 -8.35
C THR A 849 31.66 -60.62 -6.86
N ASN A 850 30.73 -59.72 -6.50
CA ASN A 850 30.47 -59.33 -5.11
C ASN A 850 29.33 -60.18 -4.50
N PRO A 851 29.56 -60.89 -3.37
CA PRO A 851 28.56 -61.75 -2.74
C PRO A 851 27.31 -61.01 -2.24
N ASP A 852 27.45 -59.73 -1.85
CA ASP A 852 26.35 -58.86 -1.41
C ASP A 852 25.54 -58.29 -2.61
N ILE A 853 26.15 -58.20 -3.80
CA ILE A 853 25.56 -57.59 -5.01
C ILE A 853 25.62 -58.59 -6.17
N ARG A 854 25.06 -59.79 -5.98
CA ARG A 854 25.19 -60.92 -6.93
C ARG A 854 24.77 -60.59 -8.38
N ILE A 855 23.78 -59.71 -8.54
CA ILE A 855 23.35 -59.14 -9.81
C ILE A 855 23.22 -57.62 -9.63
N ALA A 856 23.76 -56.87 -10.59
CA ALA A 856 23.55 -55.44 -10.73
C ALA A 856 22.70 -55.13 -11.97
N LYS A 857 21.87 -54.09 -11.85
CA LYS A 857 20.93 -53.59 -12.87
C LYS A 857 21.57 -52.55 -13.81
N SER A 858 22.74 -52.03 -13.43
CA SER A 858 23.65 -51.20 -14.24
C SER A 858 24.99 -51.08 -13.50
N LEU A 859 26.00 -50.48 -14.13
CA LEU A 859 27.22 -50.03 -13.43
C LEU A 859 26.90 -49.07 -12.26
N VAL A 860 25.95 -48.16 -12.46
CA VAL A 860 25.56 -47.15 -11.45
C VAL A 860 24.80 -47.77 -10.27
N ASP A 861 23.91 -48.74 -10.51
CA ASP A 861 23.28 -49.57 -9.46
C ASP A 861 24.34 -50.27 -8.59
N TYR A 862 25.38 -50.84 -9.22
CA TYR A 862 26.47 -51.49 -8.48
C TYR A 862 27.23 -50.49 -7.61
N ILE A 863 27.65 -49.37 -8.20
CA ILE A 863 28.47 -48.35 -7.52
C ILE A 863 27.76 -47.86 -6.27
N PHE A 864 26.49 -47.46 -6.37
CA PHE A 864 25.78 -46.88 -5.23
C PHE A 864 25.32 -47.91 -4.19
N ARG A 865 24.96 -49.14 -4.58
CA ARG A 865 24.73 -50.21 -3.59
C ARG A 865 26.01 -50.59 -2.85
N TRP A 866 27.16 -50.56 -3.52
CA TRP A 866 28.46 -50.78 -2.87
C TRP A 866 28.84 -49.64 -1.93
N LEU A 867 28.64 -48.37 -2.33
CA LEU A 867 28.81 -47.21 -1.45
C LEU A 867 27.89 -47.29 -0.23
N GLY A 868 26.62 -47.68 -0.42
CA GLY A 868 25.67 -47.97 0.65
C GLY A 868 26.22 -48.97 1.67
N ILE A 869 26.57 -50.17 1.20
CA ILE A 869 27.12 -51.26 2.04
C ILE A 869 28.44 -50.85 2.75
N THR A 870 29.21 -49.92 2.19
CA THR A 870 30.55 -49.56 2.69
C THR A 870 30.53 -48.42 3.70
N PHE A 871 29.61 -47.46 3.56
CA PHE A 871 29.62 -46.20 4.32
C PHE A 871 28.34 -45.90 5.09
N ILE A 872 27.24 -46.59 4.81
CA ILE A 872 25.92 -46.33 5.41
C ILE A 872 25.61 -47.42 6.45
N GLN A 873 25.59 -47.02 7.72
CA GLN A 873 25.33 -47.95 8.84
C GLN A 873 23.89 -48.51 8.75
N GLY A 874 23.74 -49.83 8.85
CA GLY A 874 22.45 -50.54 8.75
C GLY A 874 22.05 -50.97 7.33
N TYR A 875 22.63 -50.35 6.29
CA TYR A 875 22.23 -50.60 4.90
C TYR A 875 22.52 -52.04 4.43
N ARG A 876 23.54 -52.72 4.97
CA ARG A 876 23.79 -54.14 4.66
C ARG A 876 22.69 -55.03 5.27
N GLU A 877 22.32 -54.77 6.51
CA GLU A 877 21.36 -55.57 7.27
C GLU A 877 19.95 -55.48 6.65
N GLU A 878 19.50 -54.28 6.29
CA GLU A 878 18.22 -54.05 5.59
C GLU A 878 18.16 -54.81 4.26
N GLN A 879 19.25 -54.77 3.46
CA GLN A 879 19.34 -55.46 2.17
C GLN A 879 19.41 -56.99 2.29
N GLN A 880 19.69 -57.55 3.48
CA GLN A 880 19.78 -58.99 3.72
C GLN A 880 18.56 -59.59 4.46
N GLY A 881 17.68 -58.77 5.06
CA GLY A 881 16.54 -59.22 5.87
C GLY A 881 15.41 -59.95 5.13
N GLY A 882 15.46 -60.04 3.81
CA GLY A 882 14.35 -60.45 2.92
C GLY A 882 14.04 -61.96 2.82
N TYR A 883 14.29 -62.79 3.84
CA TYR A 883 13.85 -64.19 3.83
C TYR A 883 13.69 -64.79 5.24
N LYS A 884 12.47 -65.25 5.58
CA LYS A 884 12.18 -66.15 6.70
C LYS A 884 11.15 -67.20 6.24
N PRO A 885 11.46 -68.51 6.28
CA PRO A 885 10.47 -69.55 6.04
C PRO A 885 9.65 -69.82 7.31
N GLU A 886 8.37 -70.13 7.15
CA GLU A 886 7.50 -70.66 8.21
C GLU A 886 7.63 -72.18 8.30
N GLU A 887 7.55 -72.76 9.50
CA GLU A 887 6.51 -73.73 9.86
C GLU A 887 6.56 -74.12 11.36
N SER A 888 5.37 -74.31 11.96
CA SER A 888 5.01 -75.16 13.13
C SER A 888 6.03 -75.40 14.28
N ALA A 889 5.71 -75.30 15.58
CA ALA A 889 4.53 -75.83 16.26
C ALA A 889 4.55 -75.53 17.78
N GLU A 890 3.37 -75.31 18.39
CA GLU A 890 3.01 -75.64 19.80
C GLU A 890 3.78 -74.98 20.99
N LYS A 891 3.19 -74.69 22.18
CA LYS A 891 1.81 -74.91 22.70
C LYS A 891 1.48 -74.01 23.92
N THR A 892 0.18 -73.96 24.23
CA THR A 892 -0.46 -73.71 25.54
C THR A 892 -0.30 -72.34 26.25
N ASP A 893 -1.27 -71.46 25.97
CA ASP A 893 -2.34 -71.03 26.89
C ASP A 893 -2.03 -70.46 28.29
N THR A 894 -2.62 -69.29 28.56
CA THR A 894 -3.69 -69.26 29.59
C THR A 894 -4.80 -68.27 29.20
N VAL A 895 -6.02 -68.82 29.08
CA VAL A 895 -7.30 -68.17 28.74
C VAL A 895 -7.76 -67.35 29.99
N GLU A 896 -8.76 -66.44 30.01
CA GLU A 896 -10.15 -66.63 29.56
C GLU A 896 -11.03 -65.35 29.60
N ASN A 897 -11.91 -65.24 28.60
CA ASN A 897 -13.25 -64.59 28.56
C ASN A 897 -13.46 -63.04 28.62
N GLU A 898 -14.48 -62.45 27.94
CA GLU A 898 -15.53 -63.05 27.06
C GLU A 898 -16.03 -62.15 25.89
N LEU A 899 -16.86 -62.75 25.02
CA LEU A 899 -17.42 -62.33 23.71
C LEU A 899 -18.98 -62.21 23.77
N PRO A 900 -19.82 -62.15 22.69
CA PRO A 900 -19.64 -62.13 21.20
C PRO A 900 -20.19 -60.80 20.57
N SER A 901 -20.71 -60.61 19.34
CA SER A 901 -21.11 -61.38 18.11
C SER A 901 -21.13 -60.39 16.90
N THR A 902 -20.92 -60.67 15.59
CA THR A 902 -21.27 -61.75 14.63
C THR A 902 -22.78 -61.85 14.26
N PRO A 903 -23.21 -62.30 13.04
CA PRO A 903 -22.46 -62.81 11.86
C PRO A 903 -22.92 -62.37 10.42
N GLU A 904 -22.02 -62.56 9.42
CA GLU A 904 -22.26 -63.03 8.01
C GLU A 904 -23.09 -62.17 6.99
N MET A 905 -23.09 -62.39 5.65
CA MET A 905 -22.66 -63.53 4.79
C MET A 905 -22.35 -63.16 3.30
N LYS A 906 -21.29 -63.73 2.67
CA LYS A 906 -21.08 -64.22 1.24
C LYS A 906 -21.56 -63.39 0.00
N GLU A 907 -21.00 -63.42 -1.23
CA GLU A 907 -19.87 -64.05 -2.00
C GLU A 907 -19.81 -63.36 -3.43
N GLN A 908 -18.92 -63.56 -4.43
CA GLN A 908 -17.77 -64.46 -4.70
C GLN A 908 -16.64 -63.82 -5.60
N THR A 909 -16.50 -64.20 -6.89
CA THR A 909 -15.37 -63.97 -7.87
C THR A 909 -15.87 -64.14 -9.34
N PRO A 910 -15.09 -63.98 -10.47
CA PRO A 910 -13.62 -63.84 -10.69
C PRO A 910 -13.17 -62.68 -11.64
N ALA A 911 -11.88 -62.41 -11.97
CA ALA A 911 -10.54 -62.65 -11.38
C ALA A 911 -9.43 -61.89 -12.18
N VAL A 912 -8.17 -61.97 -11.69
CA VAL A 912 -6.87 -61.60 -12.34
C VAL A 912 -6.43 -60.13 -12.29
N GLY A 913 -5.25 -59.88 -11.70
CA GLY A 913 -4.53 -58.60 -11.66
C GLY A 913 -3.81 -58.42 -10.32
N SER A 914 -2.47 -58.31 -10.28
CA SER A 914 -1.68 -58.55 -9.04
C SER A 914 -0.79 -57.39 -8.58
N SER A 915 -0.60 -57.35 -7.25
CA SER A 915 0.50 -56.78 -6.45
C SER A 915 0.63 -55.26 -6.21
N ASN A 916 0.69 -54.92 -4.91
CA ASN A 916 1.07 -53.63 -4.30
C ASN A 916 2.61 -53.54 -4.07
N GLY A 917 3.10 -52.42 -3.51
CA GLY A 917 4.16 -52.47 -2.47
C GLY A 917 5.28 -51.42 -2.52
N SER A 918 5.21 -50.40 -1.66
CA SER A 918 6.18 -49.28 -1.49
C SER A 918 7.27 -49.54 -0.41
N THR A 919 8.38 -48.76 -0.35
CA THR A 919 9.13 -48.14 0.82
C THR A 919 10.68 -47.92 0.65
N ASN A 920 11.42 -47.35 1.67
CA ASN A 920 12.69 -46.53 1.61
C ASN A 920 13.88 -47.07 2.50
N GLY A 921 15.09 -46.48 2.77
CA GLY A 921 15.84 -45.23 2.39
C GLY A 921 17.16 -44.93 3.22
N THR A 922 17.84 -43.76 3.04
CA THR A 922 19.00 -43.15 3.83
C THR A 922 20.47 -43.67 3.59
N HIS A 923 21.67 -43.14 4.06
CA HIS A 923 22.23 -41.85 4.60
C HIS A 923 23.79 -41.58 4.41
N ALA A 924 24.23 -40.33 4.13
CA ALA A 924 25.55 -39.64 4.43
C ALA A 924 26.93 -40.01 3.73
N VAL A 925 27.97 -39.14 3.40
CA VAL A 925 28.24 -37.67 3.17
C VAL A 925 29.81 -37.40 3.04
N ILE A 926 30.44 -36.49 2.23
CA ILE A 926 31.85 -35.90 2.44
C ILE A 926 33.04 -36.15 1.39
N PRO A 927 34.28 -36.61 1.75
CA PRO A 927 35.60 -35.89 1.62
C PRO A 927 36.92 -36.59 1.05
N ALA A 928 38.12 -36.65 1.74
CA ALA A 928 39.33 -35.91 1.25
C ALA A 928 40.86 -36.32 1.29
N SER A 929 41.68 -35.77 0.33
CA SER A 929 43.03 -35.04 0.43
C SER A 929 44.31 -35.34 -0.49
N ASN A 930 44.96 -34.29 -1.05
CA ASN A 930 45.96 -34.21 -2.18
C ASN A 930 47.45 -34.59 -1.89
N GLY A 931 48.57 -33.88 -2.21
CA GLY A 931 48.91 -32.71 -3.07
C GLY A 931 50.43 -32.37 -3.10
N SER A 932 50.99 -31.78 -4.19
CA SER A 932 52.37 -31.21 -4.27
C SER A 932 52.62 -30.35 -5.55
N SER A 933 53.87 -29.90 -5.83
CA SER A 933 54.18 -28.65 -6.57
C SER A 933 55.25 -28.69 -7.71
N THR A 934 55.11 -27.73 -8.66
CA THR A 934 56.15 -26.98 -9.44
C THR A 934 57.06 -27.64 -10.51
N ASP A 935 57.15 -26.95 -11.66
CA ASP A 935 58.30 -26.74 -12.59
C ASP A 935 58.82 -27.90 -13.50
N VAL A 936 59.28 -27.72 -14.77
CA VAL A 936 59.33 -26.52 -15.67
C VAL A 936 59.40 -26.92 -17.18
N ASP A 937 59.05 -25.97 -18.07
CA ASP A 937 59.07 -25.87 -19.56
C ASP A 937 59.82 -26.85 -20.50
N LEU A 938 59.27 -27.01 -21.72
CA LEU A 938 60.05 -27.01 -22.99
C LEU A 938 59.24 -26.59 -24.27
N ARG A 939 59.45 -25.35 -24.74
CA ARG A 939 59.41 -24.81 -26.15
C ARG A 939 58.15 -25.02 -27.03
N ASN A 940 57.45 -23.97 -27.48
CA ASN A 940 57.77 -22.96 -28.54
C ASN A 940 57.85 -23.47 -30.00
N ASP A 941 56.72 -23.44 -30.72
CA ASP A 941 56.46 -22.57 -31.89
C ASP A 941 54.96 -22.76 -32.29
N GLN A 942 54.17 -21.78 -32.74
CA GLN A 942 54.46 -20.46 -33.30
C GLN A 942 53.59 -19.32 -32.70
N PHE A 943 54.17 -18.11 -32.60
CA PHE A 943 53.62 -16.74 -32.84
C PHE A 943 52.13 -16.42 -32.56
N ALA A 944 51.71 -15.27 -32.01
CA ALA A 944 52.35 -14.05 -31.45
C ALA A 944 51.23 -13.12 -30.91
N ARG A 945 51.41 -12.12 -30.02
CA ARG A 945 52.58 -11.54 -29.32
C ARG A 945 52.14 -10.88 -27.99
N PHE A 946 53.10 -10.40 -27.20
CA PHE A 946 52.95 -10.05 -25.77
C PHE A 946 52.63 -8.58 -25.42
N GLN A 947 52.13 -8.46 -24.18
CA GLN A 947 52.07 -7.35 -23.19
C GLN A 947 53.10 -6.19 -23.29
N VAL A 948 52.77 -5.07 -22.63
CA VAL A 948 53.69 -4.32 -21.72
C VAL A 948 52.90 -3.85 -20.46
N GLU A 949 53.58 -3.74 -19.31
CA GLU A 949 53.07 -3.36 -17.98
C GLU A 949 53.20 -1.85 -17.62
N PRO A 950 52.60 -1.36 -16.51
CA PRO A 950 52.61 0.07 -16.09
C PRO A 950 53.73 0.42 -15.07
N LEU A 951 54.04 1.72 -14.85
CA LEU A 951 54.67 2.21 -13.59
C LEU A 951 54.69 3.77 -13.38
N VAL A 952 54.29 4.22 -12.16
CA VAL A 952 54.96 5.21 -11.26
C VAL A 952 55.02 6.76 -11.49
N ASN A 953 54.54 7.49 -10.46
CA ASN A 953 54.93 8.78 -9.81
C ASN A 953 54.96 10.20 -10.49
N SER A 954 53.95 11.01 -10.08
CA SER A 954 54.10 12.20 -9.17
C SER A 954 54.31 13.67 -9.66
N PHE A 955 53.80 14.59 -8.81
CA PHE A 955 54.20 16.00 -8.53
C PHE A 955 53.89 17.20 -9.47
N ARG A 956 52.92 18.02 -8.99
CA ARG A 956 52.93 19.52 -8.80
C ARG A 956 52.77 20.54 -9.95
N CYS A 957 51.90 21.52 -9.64
CA CYS A 957 51.92 22.97 -9.99
C CYS A 957 51.16 23.52 -11.24
N LYS A 958 50.85 24.82 -11.12
CA LYS A 958 50.11 25.78 -11.99
C LYS A 958 51.04 27.02 -12.20
N PRO A 959 50.78 28.08 -13.03
CA PRO A 959 49.44 28.71 -13.27
C PRO A 959 49.15 29.52 -14.59
N PHE A 960 47.88 29.95 -14.74
CA PHE A 960 47.36 31.30 -15.14
C PHE A 960 47.34 31.89 -16.60
N LEU A 961 46.12 32.35 -16.99
CA LEU A 961 45.69 33.62 -17.65
C LEU A 961 45.24 33.74 -19.15
N LEU A 962 44.03 34.33 -19.29
CA LEU A 962 43.54 35.41 -20.20
C LEU A 962 43.10 35.23 -21.68
N SER A 963 41.77 35.44 -21.87
CA SER A 963 41.08 36.51 -22.65
C SER A 963 40.67 36.42 -24.15
N LEU A 964 39.35 36.65 -24.34
CA LEU A 964 38.61 37.45 -25.37
C LEU A 964 38.42 36.99 -26.84
N GLY A 965 37.14 36.68 -27.17
CA GLY A 965 36.38 37.10 -28.39
C GLY A 965 36.67 36.41 -29.74
N THR A 966 35.91 36.62 -30.84
CA THR A 966 34.54 37.17 -31.08
C THR A 966 34.20 36.99 -32.59
N LEU A 967 32.91 36.79 -32.97
CA LEU A 967 32.36 36.72 -34.36
C LEU A 967 32.84 35.52 -35.26
N VAL A 968 32.26 35.17 -36.43
CA VAL A 968 30.84 34.90 -36.85
C VAL A 968 30.71 34.38 -38.32
N PHE A 969 29.66 33.58 -38.62
CA PHE A 969 28.98 33.35 -39.93
C PHE A 969 29.55 32.46 -41.08
N LEU A 970 28.59 32.03 -41.94
CA LEU A 970 28.67 31.54 -43.34
C LEU A 970 29.22 30.10 -43.60
N THR A 971 28.58 29.19 -44.37
CA THR A 971 27.21 29.10 -44.96
C THR A 971 26.95 27.70 -45.57
N LEU A 972 25.69 27.45 -46.02
CA LEU A 972 25.24 26.39 -46.97
C LEU A 972 25.33 24.93 -46.45
N SER A 973 24.45 23.95 -46.74
CA SER A 973 23.07 23.78 -47.25
C SER A 973 23.06 22.44 -48.01
N GLY A 974 22.17 21.52 -47.67
CA GLY A 974 22.03 20.23 -48.38
C GLY A 974 20.79 19.49 -47.90
N THR A 975 20.05 18.86 -48.81
CA THR A 975 18.68 18.36 -48.60
C THR A 975 18.61 16.84 -48.43
N PHE A 976 17.74 16.36 -47.53
CA PHE A 976 16.97 15.13 -47.74
C PHE A 976 15.64 15.21 -46.95
N SER A 977 14.54 14.83 -47.60
CA SER A 977 13.28 14.41 -46.99
C SER A 977 12.55 13.46 -47.95
N HIS A 978 11.59 12.70 -47.43
CA HIS A 978 10.56 12.01 -48.21
C HIS A 978 9.20 12.38 -47.62
N ALA A 979 8.18 12.36 -48.47
CA ALA A 979 6.79 12.44 -48.08
C ALA A 979 6.06 11.28 -48.76
N GLU A 980 5.31 10.52 -47.99
CA GLU A 980 4.41 9.48 -48.50
C GLU A 980 2.97 10.01 -48.47
N THR A 981 2.09 9.38 -49.25
CA THR A 981 0.69 9.82 -49.38
C THR A 981 -0.20 8.60 -49.37
N ILE A 982 -1.14 8.56 -48.42
CA ILE A 982 -2.11 7.48 -48.30
C ILE A 982 -3.45 7.98 -48.85
N THR A 983 -3.94 7.32 -49.90
CA THR A 983 -5.23 7.59 -50.52
C THR A 983 -6.18 6.42 -50.21
N ILE A 984 -7.35 6.72 -49.65
CA ILE A 984 -8.37 5.71 -49.33
C ILE A 984 -9.60 5.95 -50.20
N SER A 985 -9.71 5.22 -51.31
CA SER A 985 -10.88 5.24 -52.18
C SER A 985 -11.83 4.09 -51.84
N THR A 986 -13.08 4.42 -51.49
CA THR A 986 -14.15 3.43 -51.31
C THR A 986 -14.73 3.04 -52.67
N ALA A 987 -14.41 1.83 -53.16
CA ALA A 987 -14.89 1.30 -54.44
C ALA A 987 -15.37 -0.16 -54.32
N ASP A 988 -16.26 -0.56 -55.22
CA ASP A 988 -17.11 -1.75 -55.09
C ASP A 988 -16.41 -3.12 -55.25
N GLY A 989 -16.93 -4.14 -54.53
CA GLY A 989 -17.13 -5.49 -55.08
C GLY A 989 -16.04 -6.56 -54.89
N ASP A 990 -16.42 -7.64 -54.19
CA ASP A 990 -15.96 -9.03 -54.35
C ASP A 990 -14.46 -9.38 -54.50
N GLY A 991 -13.75 -9.42 -53.36
CA GLY A 991 -12.93 -10.59 -52.99
C GLY A 991 -11.42 -10.64 -53.33
N ALA A 992 -10.79 -11.75 -52.87
CA ALA A 992 -9.39 -12.18 -53.04
C ALA A 992 -8.29 -11.58 -52.11
N ASP A 993 -8.23 -12.14 -50.89
CA ASP A 993 -7.08 -12.89 -50.34
C ASP A 993 -5.62 -12.40 -50.58
N ALA A 994 -4.93 -12.03 -49.49
CA ALA A 994 -3.47 -11.87 -49.45
C ALA A 994 -2.90 -12.27 -48.07
N GLN A 995 -2.28 -13.45 -47.98
CA GLN A 995 -1.69 -13.97 -46.72
C GLN A 995 -0.28 -13.47 -46.45
N ILE A 996 0.01 -13.12 -45.19
CA ILE A 996 1.38 -12.97 -44.65
C ILE A 996 1.95 -14.35 -44.34
N ARG A 997 3.26 -14.56 -44.58
CA ARG A 997 4.00 -15.78 -44.17
C ARG A 997 5.34 -15.47 -43.51
N GLY A 998 5.55 -16.03 -42.31
CA GLY A 998 6.87 -16.22 -41.73
C GLY A 998 7.52 -17.53 -42.18
N LEU A 999 8.80 -17.73 -41.81
CA LEU A 999 9.59 -18.93 -42.13
C LEU A 999 10.19 -19.56 -40.87
N ILE A 1000 9.80 -20.81 -40.60
CA ILE A 1000 10.54 -21.96 -40.07
C ILE A 1000 9.53 -23.13 -40.08
N GLY A 1001 9.97 -24.38 -40.29
CA GLY A 1001 9.06 -25.50 -40.57
C GLY A 1001 9.26 -26.73 -39.69
N SER A 1002 8.32 -27.67 -39.82
CA SER A 1002 8.44 -29.14 -39.61
C SER A 1002 8.96 -29.66 -38.25
N ASP A 1003 8.26 -30.53 -37.50
CA ASP A 1003 7.03 -31.30 -37.78
C ASP A 1003 6.29 -31.73 -36.48
N ASP A 1004 5.06 -32.24 -36.66
CA ASP A 1004 4.26 -33.12 -35.78
C ASP A 1004 3.68 -32.64 -34.41
N GLN A 1005 2.47 -32.08 -34.51
CA GLN A 1005 1.22 -32.61 -33.89
C GLN A 1005 1.19 -32.97 -32.38
N SER A 1006 0.49 -32.15 -31.56
CA SER A 1006 -0.87 -32.49 -31.07
C SER A 1006 -1.59 -31.39 -30.26
N ALA A 1007 -2.83 -31.10 -30.67
CA ALA A 1007 -4.00 -30.57 -29.92
C ALA A 1007 -3.91 -29.32 -28.99
N ASP A 1008 -4.56 -28.25 -29.49
CA ASP A 1008 -5.61 -27.44 -28.81
C ASP A 1008 -5.31 -26.26 -27.84
N ASN A 1009 -5.83 -25.08 -28.27
CA ASN A 1009 -6.32 -23.92 -27.51
C ASN A 1009 -5.35 -23.04 -26.68
N PHE A 1010 -4.91 -21.88 -27.24
CA PHE A 1010 -5.24 -20.50 -26.77
C PHE A 1010 -4.47 -19.38 -27.54
N GLY A 1011 -5.18 -18.31 -27.96
CA GLY A 1011 -4.72 -16.89 -27.94
C GLY A 1011 -3.83 -16.27 -29.05
N GLY A 1012 -4.15 -15.02 -29.45
CA GLY A 1012 -3.17 -13.98 -29.85
C GLY A 1012 -3.29 -13.30 -31.24
N VAL A 1013 -3.77 -12.03 -31.26
CA VAL A 1013 -3.49 -10.87 -32.18
C VAL A 1013 -3.27 -11.06 -33.72
N SER A 1014 -3.50 -10.07 -34.61
CA SER A 1014 -3.99 -8.69 -34.57
C SER A 1014 -4.48 -8.25 -35.96
N ASN A 1015 -5.44 -7.33 -36.07
CA ASN A 1015 -5.63 -6.50 -37.29
C ASN A 1015 -6.48 -5.25 -37.00
N LEU A 1016 -6.29 -4.19 -37.79
CA LEU A 1016 -6.83 -2.84 -37.54
C LEU A 1016 -8.36 -2.77 -37.68
N ALA A 1017 -9.04 -1.98 -36.83
CA ALA A 1017 -10.51 -1.92 -36.81
C ALA A 1017 -11.06 -0.50 -36.57
N TYR A 1018 -11.56 0.13 -37.64
CA TYR A 1018 -12.40 1.32 -37.54
C TYR A 1018 -13.65 1.04 -36.68
N ARG A 1019 -13.93 1.90 -35.70
CA ARG A 1019 -15.19 1.89 -34.93
C ARG A 1019 -15.92 3.21 -35.07
N TYR A 1020 -17.07 3.18 -35.75
CA TYR A 1020 -18.11 4.18 -35.55
C TYR A 1020 -18.74 3.99 -34.16
N ALA A 1021 -19.02 5.08 -33.46
CA ALA A 1021 -19.71 5.09 -32.18
C ALA A 1021 -20.96 5.98 -32.28
N SER A 1022 -22.06 5.42 -32.81
CA SER A 1022 -23.38 6.05 -32.78
C SER A 1022 -24.14 5.63 -31.52
N ALA A 1023 -24.47 6.59 -30.65
CA ALA A 1023 -25.22 6.34 -29.43
C ALA A 1023 -26.73 6.16 -29.73
N GLY A 1024 -27.28 5.00 -29.34
CA GLY A 1024 -28.66 4.60 -29.65
C GLY A 1024 -29.72 5.21 -28.73
N THR A 1025 -30.17 6.42 -29.08
CA THR A 1025 -31.52 6.99 -28.86
C THR A 1025 -32.43 6.45 -27.74
N ALA A 1026 -32.76 7.31 -26.77
CA ALA A 1026 -34.10 7.38 -26.17
C ALA A 1026 -34.38 8.74 -25.47
N GLY A 1027 -34.46 9.84 -26.24
CA GLY A 1027 -35.07 11.10 -25.76
C GLY A 1027 -34.28 12.39 -26.00
N LEU A 1028 -34.96 13.36 -26.63
CA LEU A 1028 -34.60 14.79 -26.82
C LEU A 1028 -33.35 15.11 -27.67
N ASP A 1029 -33.37 16.29 -28.29
CA ASP A 1029 -32.39 16.73 -29.29
C ASP A 1029 -31.00 16.97 -28.68
N ARG A 1030 -29.96 16.36 -29.29
CA ARG A 1030 -28.55 16.62 -28.96
C ARG A 1030 -27.66 16.62 -30.20
N PHE A 1031 -26.72 17.57 -30.24
CA PHE A 1031 -25.72 17.76 -31.30
C PHE A 1031 -24.85 16.52 -31.53
N GLN A 1032 -24.48 16.24 -32.79
CA GLN A 1032 -23.47 15.23 -33.11
C GLN A 1032 -22.09 15.87 -33.36
N LYS A 1033 -21.04 15.31 -32.75
CA LYS A 1033 -19.62 15.60 -33.03
C LYS A 1033 -18.98 14.35 -33.65
N SER A 1034 -18.02 14.53 -34.55
CA SER A 1034 -17.36 13.42 -35.25
C SER A 1034 -15.85 13.50 -35.12
N ILE A 1035 -15.23 12.37 -34.77
CA ILE A 1035 -13.77 12.22 -34.60
C ILE A 1035 -13.29 11.28 -35.70
N ILE A 1036 -12.23 11.68 -36.41
CA ILE A 1036 -11.55 10.84 -37.40
C ILE A 1036 -10.13 10.60 -36.91
N ARG A 1037 -9.69 9.34 -36.92
CA ARG A 1037 -8.34 8.92 -36.54
C ARG A 1037 -7.67 8.22 -37.71
N PHE A 1038 -6.36 8.42 -37.83
CA PHE A 1038 -5.50 7.69 -38.74
C PHE A 1038 -4.35 7.11 -37.92
N ASP A 1039 -4.21 5.79 -37.99
CA ASP A 1039 -3.04 5.07 -37.47
C ASP A 1039 -1.99 5.02 -38.59
N LEU A 1040 -0.74 5.36 -38.29
CA LEU A 1040 0.37 5.32 -39.26
C LEU A 1040 1.15 3.99 -39.16
N PRO A 1041 1.92 3.60 -40.20
CA PRO A 1041 2.74 2.38 -40.17
C PRO A 1041 3.70 2.31 -38.97
N ASP A 1042 3.92 1.09 -38.45
CA ASP A 1042 4.69 0.75 -37.24
C ASP A 1042 6.21 1.13 -37.27
N ASN A 1043 6.64 1.92 -38.25
CA ASN A 1043 8.02 2.29 -38.53
C ASN A 1043 8.17 3.81 -38.77
N ILE A 1044 7.32 4.61 -38.12
CA ILE A 1044 7.28 6.08 -38.20
C ILE A 1044 7.25 6.66 -36.77
N ASP A 1045 8.43 6.89 -36.20
CA ASP A 1045 8.58 7.30 -34.80
C ASP A 1045 8.38 8.81 -34.55
N THR A 1046 8.40 9.65 -35.61
CA THR A 1046 8.18 11.10 -35.47
C THR A 1046 7.59 11.74 -36.74
N VAL A 1047 6.44 12.39 -36.61
CA VAL A 1047 5.77 13.12 -37.69
C VAL A 1047 5.88 14.63 -37.44
N ILE A 1048 6.57 15.35 -38.32
CA ILE A 1048 6.82 16.80 -38.15
C ILE A 1048 5.66 17.68 -38.61
N SER A 1049 4.76 17.13 -39.44
CA SER A 1049 3.55 17.81 -39.92
C SER A 1049 2.62 16.80 -40.59
N ALA A 1050 1.32 16.95 -40.34
CA ALA A 1050 0.26 16.28 -41.08
C ALA A 1050 -0.76 17.31 -41.59
N THR A 1051 -1.45 17.03 -42.69
CA THR A 1051 -2.47 17.90 -43.29
C THR A 1051 -3.55 17.05 -43.94
N LEU A 1052 -4.80 17.29 -43.54
CA LEU A 1052 -5.97 16.61 -44.09
C LEU A 1052 -6.60 17.48 -45.20
N ARG A 1053 -6.74 16.92 -46.41
CA ARG A 1053 -7.43 17.55 -47.54
C ARG A 1053 -8.75 16.84 -47.81
N LEU A 1054 -9.76 17.62 -48.18
CA LEU A 1054 -11.08 17.12 -48.58
C LEU A 1054 -11.39 17.63 -50.00
N TYR A 1055 -11.62 16.71 -50.92
CA TYR A 1055 -11.87 16.99 -52.33
C TYR A 1055 -13.35 16.76 -52.65
N SER A 1056 -14.04 17.80 -53.09
CA SER A 1056 -15.43 17.75 -53.57
C SER A 1056 -15.52 18.31 -54.98
N THR A 1057 -16.34 17.68 -55.83
CA THR A 1057 -16.72 18.18 -57.16
C THR A 1057 -18.01 18.99 -57.14
N THR A 1058 -18.61 19.22 -55.95
CA THR A 1058 -19.88 19.92 -55.77
C THR A 1058 -19.71 21.15 -54.87
N THR A 1059 -20.25 22.30 -55.31
CA THR A 1059 -20.15 23.58 -54.60
C THR A 1059 -21.03 23.61 -53.35
N PHE A 1060 -20.43 23.65 -52.17
CA PHE A 1060 -21.15 23.91 -50.91
C PHE A 1060 -21.39 25.41 -50.73
N SER A 1061 -22.62 25.79 -50.38
CA SER A 1061 -23.07 27.20 -50.30
C SER A 1061 -23.34 27.65 -48.86
N LYS A 1062 -22.39 27.38 -47.97
CA LYS A 1062 -22.26 27.97 -46.63
C LYS A 1062 -20.78 28.06 -46.26
N ASP A 1063 -20.40 29.12 -45.55
CA ASP A 1063 -19.07 29.27 -44.96
C ASP A 1063 -18.90 28.31 -43.78
N TYR A 1064 -17.67 27.82 -43.59
CA TYR A 1064 -17.29 26.96 -42.47
C TYR A 1064 -16.22 27.67 -41.62
N ASP A 1065 -16.57 28.05 -40.39
CA ASP A 1065 -15.62 28.64 -39.47
C ASP A 1065 -14.66 27.58 -38.89
N LEU A 1066 -13.36 27.76 -39.12
CA LEU A 1066 -12.33 26.88 -38.55
C LEU A 1066 -11.69 27.54 -37.31
N TYR A 1067 -12.26 27.28 -36.14
CA TYR A 1067 -11.80 27.84 -34.87
C TYR A 1067 -10.47 27.23 -34.40
N GLY A 1068 -9.39 28.02 -34.48
CA GLY A 1068 -8.09 27.68 -33.89
C GLY A 1068 -8.09 27.87 -32.38
N LEU A 1069 -8.16 26.78 -31.61
CA LEU A 1069 -8.14 26.82 -30.15
C LEU A 1069 -6.75 27.21 -29.63
N ARG A 1070 -6.66 28.42 -29.06
CA ARG A 1070 -5.47 28.86 -28.28
C ARG A 1070 -5.76 29.11 -26.79
N GLU A 1071 -7.02 29.12 -26.39
CA GLU A 1071 -7.47 29.26 -25.00
C GLU A 1071 -8.28 28.03 -24.59
N LEU A 1072 -7.56 26.91 -24.39
CA LEU A 1072 -8.05 25.71 -23.69
C LEU A 1072 -7.00 25.09 -22.74
N SER A 1073 -5.83 25.71 -22.60
CA SER A 1073 -4.84 25.35 -21.57
C SER A 1073 -5.27 25.77 -20.16
N ASP A 1074 -6.16 26.77 -20.07
CA ASP A 1074 -6.52 27.42 -18.81
C ASP A 1074 -7.86 26.89 -18.25
N TYR A 1075 -8.53 25.99 -18.97
CA TYR A 1075 -9.76 25.31 -18.54
C TYR A 1075 -9.58 23.79 -18.50
N GLY A 1076 -9.39 23.27 -17.29
CA GLY A 1076 -9.38 21.83 -17.05
C GLY A 1076 -10.77 21.18 -17.24
N PRO A 1077 -10.84 19.83 -17.21
CA PRO A 1077 -12.10 19.10 -17.39
C PRO A 1077 -13.08 19.38 -16.25
N GLY A 1078 -14.07 20.23 -16.49
CA GLY A 1078 -15.14 20.52 -15.52
C GLY A 1078 -16.11 21.64 -15.90
N GLN A 1079 -15.66 22.73 -16.54
CA GLN A 1079 -16.54 23.87 -16.86
C GLN A 1079 -17.37 23.69 -18.16
N LEU A 1080 -18.12 22.59 -18.23
CA LEU A 1080 -19.31 22.43 -19.07
C LEU A 1080 -20.30 21.50 -18.35
N ASP A 1081 -21.17 22.09 -17.52
CA ASP A 1081 -22.29 21.38 -16.89
C ASP A 1081 -23.59 22.21 -16.95
N GLU A 1082 -24.74 21.55 -16.78
CA GLU A 1082 -26.02 21.91 -17.41
C GLU A 1082 -26.81 23.04 -16.71
N THR A 1083 -26.35 24.31 -16.80
CA THR A 1083 -27.11 25.50 -16.35
C THR A 1083 -27.21 26.66 -17.36
N TRP A 1084 -27.63 26.35 -18.60
CA TRP A 1084 -28.25 27.34 -19.49
C TRP A 1084 -29.69 26.92 -19.79
N GLY A 1085 -30.64 27.59 -19.12
CA GLY A 1085 -32.08 27.39 -19.35
C GLY A 1085 -32.57 28.05 -20.64
N GLU A 1086 -33.86 27.87 -20.96
CA GLU A 1086 -34.51 28.46 -22.14
C GLU A 1086 -34.68 30.00 -21.99
N GLY A 1087 -33.61 30.76 -22.20
CA GLY A 1087 -33.66 32.23 -22.24
C GLY A 1087 -32.28 32.92 -22.28
N ASP A 1088 -32.12 33.84 -23.24
CA ASP A 1088 -31.17 34.95 -23.26
C ASP A 1088 -29.66 34.68 -23.07
N ILE A 1089 -29.00 34.23 -24.14
CA ILE A 1089 -27.73 34.84 -24.58
C ILE A 1089 -27.96 35.53 -25.93
N THR A 1090 -27.73 36.83 -26.00
CA THR A 1090 -27.70 37.60 -27.26
C THR A 1090 -26.28 38.04 -27.58
N TRP A 1091 -25.86 37.86 -28.83
CA TRP A 1091 -24.47 37.96 -29.28
C TRP A 1091 -24.03 39.40 -29.62
N ASP A 1092 -24.44 40.38 -28.81
CA ASP A 1092 -24.42 41.81 -29.17
C ASP A 1092 -23.83 42.72 -28.07
N ASN A 1093 -22.76 42.27 -27.40
CA ASN A 1093 -21.99 43.05 -26.42
C ASN A 1093 -20.50 42.64 -26.36
N ALA A 1094 -19.83 42.63 -27.50
CA ALA A 1094 -18.36 42.56 -27.57
C ALA A 1094 -17.77 43.97 -27.75
N PRO A 1095 -17.40 44.69 -26.66
CA PRO A 1095 -16.85 46.04 -26.78
C PRO A 1095 -15.45 46.02 -27.39
N PHE A 1096 -15.29 46.72 -28.52
CA PHE A 1096 -13.98 47.12 -29.03
C PHE A 1096 -13.15 47.82 -27.95
N HIS A 1097 -11.86 47.47 -27.84
CA HIS A 1097 -10.88 48.34 -27.20
C HIS A 1097 -9.54 48.34 -27.94
N GLU A 1098 -9.32 49.40 -28.72
CA GLU A 1098 -7.98 49.83 -29.11
C GLU A 1098 -7.22 50.38 -27.87
N GLY A 1099 -5.90 50.17 -27.75
CA GLY A 1099 -5.15 50.79 -26.64
C GLY A 1099 -3.76 50.25 -26.26
N ILE A 1100 -2.77 50.32 -27.17
CA ILE A 1100 -1.33 50.61 -26.91
C ILE A 1100 -0.72 50.21 -25.54
N GLY A 1101 0.25 49.28 -25.50
CA GLY A 1101 0.92 48.83 -24.25
C GLY A 1101 2.45 48.66 -24.21
N SER A 1102 3.10 48.07 -25.23
CA SER A 1102 4.56 47.96 -25.46
C SER A 1102 5.51 47.33 -24.38
N ASN A 1103 6.34 46.38 -24.86
CA ASN A 1103 7.66 45.96 -24.35
C ASN A 1103 7.75 45.06 -23.08
N SER A 1104 8.43 43.90 -23.04
CA SER A 1104 9.28 43.21 -24.03
C SER A 1104 9.93 41.94 -23.42
N ASN A 1105 9.93 40.85 -24.20
CA ASN A 1105 11.01 39.85 -24.36
C ASN A 1105 11.22 38.72 -23.34
N GLY A 1106 10.61 37.57 -23.65
CA GLY A 1106 11.14 36.22 -23.42
C GLY A 1106 10.60 35.29 -24.51
N LEU A 1107 11.43 34.94 -25.52
CA LEU A 1107 10.97 34.24 -26.73
C LEU A 1107 11.21 32.73 -26.67
N ALA A 1108 10.12 31.97 -26.76
CA ALA A 1108 10.09 30.56 -27.16
C ALA A 1108 9.22 30.41 -28.43
N SER A 1109 9.33 29.28 -29.13
CA SER A 1109 8.70 29.04 -30.43
C SER A 1109 7.17 29.00 -30.39
N GLY A 1110 6.52 29.59 -31.40
CA GLY A 1110 5.08 29.51 -31.59
C GLY A 1110 4.70 29.19 -33.04
N THR A 1111 3.72 28.31 -33.23
CA THR A 1111 3.20 27.88 -34.53
C THR A 1111 2.26 28.93 -35.12
N PHE A 1112 2.35 29.18 -36.43
CA PHE A 1112 1.45 30.09 -37.16
C PHE A 1112 0.36 29.31 -37.91
N VAL A 1113 -0.91 29.65 -37.68
CA VAL A 1113 -2.00 29.28 -38.59
C VAL A 1113 -2.07 30.31 -39.70
N THR A 1114 -2.10 29.87 -40.97
CA THR A 1114 -2.20 30.76 -42.14
C THR A 1114 -3.37 30.36 -43.03
N LEU A 1115 -4.40 31.20 -43.09
CA LEU A 1115 -5.48 31.08 -44.07
C LEU A 1115 -5.03 31.66 -45.42
N VAL A 1116 -4.73 30.81 -46.39
CA VAL A 1116 -4.36 31.24 -47.75
C VAL A 1116 -5.64 31.41 -48.60
N ASN A 1117 -6.24 32.60 -48.54
CA ASN A 1117 -7.42 32.91 -49.35
C ASN A 1117 -6.99 33.31 -50.78
N GLY A 1118 -6.98 32.31 -51.68
CA GLY A 1118 -6.42 32.42 -53.04
C GLY A 1118 -7.33 33.17 -54.02
N GLY A 1119 -7.25 34.50 -54.04
CA GLY A 1119 -8.04 35.32 -54.96
C GLY A 1119 -7.71 35.12 -56.44
N ALA A 1120 -8.70 34.70 -57.24
CA ALA A 1120 -8.64 34.60 -58.69
C ALA A 1120 -9.76 35.43 -59.35
N THR A 1121 -9.41 36.30 -60.30
CA THR A 1121 -10.38 37.08 -61.09
C THR A 1121 -10.96 36.27 -62.26
N PRO A 1122 -12.24 36.46 -62.64
CA PRO A 1122 -12.98 35.50 -63.45
C PRO A 1122 -12.69 35.58 -64.97
N SER A 1123 -12.67 34.42 -65.63
CA SER A 1123 -12.79 34.34 -67.10
C SER A 1123 -13.44 33.04 -67.58
N SER A 1124 -14.62 33.16 -68.19
CA SER A 1124 -15.43 32.10 -68.85
C SER A 1124 -16.15 31.10 -67.92
N PRO A 1125 -17.39 30.69 -68.24
CA PRO A 1125 -18.20 29.83 -67.37
C PRO A 1125 -17.97 28.33 -67.62
N GLY A 1126 -17.66 27.58 -66.57
CA GLY A 1126 -17.62 26.12 -66.58
C GLY A 1126 -16.85 25.53 -65.39
N THR A 1127 -17.56 24.87 -64.47
CA THR A 1127 -17.01 24.13 -63.31
C THR A 1127 -15.98 24.89 -62.47
N GLU A 1128 -16.47 25.72 -61.54
CA GLU A 1128 -15.64 26.21 -60.43
C GLU A 1128 -15.38 25.07 -59.43
N THR A 1129 -14.12 24.70 -59.23
CA THR A 1129 -13.73 23.75 -58.17
C THR A 1129 -13.21 24.54 -56.96
N TYR A 1130 -14.00 24.60 -55.90
CA TYR A 1130 -13.59 25.21 -54.63
C TYR A 1130 -12.83 24.18 -53.79
N SER A 1131 -11.64 24.54 -53.31
CA SER A 1131 -10.90 23.73 -52.33
C SER A 1131 -10.70 24.52 -51.04
N SER A 1132 -11.40 24.11 -49.98
CA SER A 1132 -11.19 24.60 -48.62
C SER A 1132 -10.05 23.80 -47.97
N ALA A 1133 -8.87 24.42 -47.87
CA ALA A 1133 -7.71 23.82 -47.20
C ALA A 1133 -7.71 24.16 -45.70
N ALA A 1134 -8.22 23.24 -44.88
CA ALA A 1134 -8.23 23.37 -43.42
C ALA A 1134 -6.89 22.92 -42.82
N LEU A 1135 -5.99 23.89 -42.54
CA LEU A 1135 -4.67 23.59 -41.96
C LEU A 1135 -4.74 23.51 -40.42
N ALA A 1136 -5.21 22.38 -39.91
CA ALA A 1136 -5.15 22.04 -38.48
C ALA A 1136 -3.91 21.17 -38.21
N SER A 1137 -2.98 21.67 -37.39
CA SER A 1137 -1.78 20.92 -36.97
C SER A 1137 -1.70 20.90 -35.45
N PHE A 1138 -1.89 19.70 -34.88
CA PHE A 1138 -1.54 19.38 -33.50
C PHE A 1138 -0.53 18.25 -33.54
N ILE A 1139 0.53 18.38 -32.74
CA ILE A 1139 1.55 17.36 -32.50
C ILE A 1139 1.75 17.38 -30.99
N GLU A 1140 1.28 16.34 -30.32
CA GLU A 1140 1.78 15.98 -28.98
C GLU A 1140 2.95 15.01 -29.22
N ASP A 1141 4.12 15.34 -28.68
CA ASP A 1141 5.23 14.38 -28.55
C ASP A 1141 4.91 13.38 -27.42
N ASP A 1142 5.64 12.25 -27.42
CA ASP A 1142 5.65 11.16 -26.42
C ASP A 1142 4.68 9.96 -26.60
N THR A 1143 3.91 9.81 -27.70
CA THR A 1143 3.35 8.48 -28.08
C THR A 1143 3.33 8.17 -29.59
N ASN A 1144 3.67 6.91 -29.92
CA ASN A 1144 3.85 6.38 -31.27
C ASN A 1144 2.70 6.69 -32.26
N GLY A 1145 3.03 7.31 -33.40
CA GLY A 1145 2.36 7.04 -34.69
C GLY A 1145 0.90 7.45 -34.92
N LEU A 1146 0.23 8.15 -34.00
CA LEU A 1146 -1.19 8.53 -34.16
C LEU A 1146 -1.41 9.97 -34.64
N VAL A 1147 -2.41 10.18 -35.50
CA VAL A 1147 -2.94 11.52 -35.84
C VAL A 1147 -4.46 11.55 -35.76
N THR A 1148 -5.02 12.54 -35.06
CA THR A 1148 -6.47 12.69 -34.82
C THR A 1148 -6.98 14.05 -35.32
N PHE A 1149 -8.13 14.06 -35.98
CA PHE A 1149 -8.81 15.27 -36.45
C PHE A 1149 -10.25 15.36 -35.90
N LEU A 1150 -10.68 16.59 -35.61
CA LEU A 1150 -12.03 16.95 -35.17
C LEU A 1150 -12.71 17.81 -36.24
N ILE A 1151 -13.95 17.47 -36.60
CA ILE A 1151 -14.74 18.21 -37.59
C ILE A 1151 -16.11 18.55 -37.01
N ARG A 1152 -16.57 19.78 -37.26
CA ARG A 1152 -17.90 20.31 -36.91
C ARG A 1152 -18.67 20.64 -38.19
N ALA A 1153 -19.98 20.41 -38.17
CA ALA A 1153 -20.93 20.89 -39.16
C ALA A 1153 -22.11 21.51 -38.42
N ASP A 1154 -22.64 22.63 -38.92
CA ASP A 1154 -23.51 23.54 -38.13
C ASP A 1154 -25.00 23.53 -38.52
N ASP A 1155 -25.41 22.65 -39.43
CA ASP A 1155 -26.82 22.45 -39.80
C ASP A 1155 -27.37 21.09 -39.32
N ASN A 1156 -28.64 21.08 -38.93
CA ASN A 1156 -29.29 19.97 -38.24
C ASN A 1156 -29.79 18.83 -39.16
N GLU A 1157 -29.09 18.54 -40.26
CA GLU A 1157 -29.30 17.37 -41.11
C GLU A 1157 -28.05 16.47 -41.16
N THR A 1158 -28.25 15.14 -41.23
CA THR A 1158 -27.21 14.13 -40.98
C THR A 1158 -26.11 14.09 -42.05
N ALA A 1159 -25.00 14.80 -41.80
CA ALA A 1159 -23.82 14.83 -42.66
C ALA A 1159 -23.13 13.46 -42.85
N LEU A 1160 -23.11 12.59 -41.83
CA LEU A 1160 -22.56 11.23 -41.94
C LEU A 1160 -23.63 10.15 -42.22
N GLY A 1161 -24.90 10.41 -41.91
CA GLY A 1161 -25.99 9.43 -42.12
C GLY A 1161 -26.27 9.11 -43.60
N ASN A 1162 -25.90 10.00 -44.52
CA ASN A 1162 -26.11 9.80 -45.95
C ASN A 1162 -25.02 8.93 -46.63
N PHE A 1163 -24.02 8.44 -45.90
CA PHE A 1163 -22.97 7.54 -46.45
C PHE A 1163 -23.35 6.05 -46.42
N ALA A 1164 -24.47 5.66 -45.81
CA ALA A 1164 -24.89 4.25 -45.75
C ALA A 1164 -26.41 4.07 -45.95
N SER A 1165 -26.77 3.30 -46.97
CA SER A 1165 -28.07 2.66 -47.21
C SER A 1165 -29.35 3.48 -46.96
N LYS A 1166 -29.98 3.94 -48.05
CA LYS A 1166 -31.42 4.26 -48.08
C LYS A 1166 -32.18 3.28 -48.97
N GLU A 1167 -32.23 2.01 -48.55
CA GLU A 1167 -33.12 1.04 -49.17
C GLU A 1167 -34.57 1.28 -48.73
N HIS A 1168 -35.37 1.89 -49.61
CA HIS A 1168 -36.70 1.37 -49.93
C HIS A 1168 -37.22 1.92 -51.27
N ASP A 1169 -37.81 1.02 -52.06
CA ASP A 1169 -38.85 1.23 -53.07
C ASP A 1169 -38.66 2.31 -54.15
N GLY A 1170 -37.90 1.94 -55.19
CA GLY A 1170 -38.45 1.96 -56.56
C GLY A 1170 -38.23 3.21 -57.43
N SER A 1171 -37.75 2.97 -58.65
CA SER A 1171 -37.46 3.94 -59.73
C SER A 1171 -36.32 4.93 -59.43
N GLY A 1172 -35.26 4.87 -60.24
CA GLY A 1172 -33.99 5.53 -59.92
C GLY A 1172 -33.76 6.88 -60.59
N PHE A 1173 -32.80 7.62 -60.03
CA PHE A 1173 -32.07 8.70 -60.69
C PHE A 1173 -30.57 8.56 -60.40
N THR A 1174 -29.73 9.17 -61.23
CA THR A 1174 -28.30 8.82 -61.34
C THR A 1174 -27.37 9.84 -60.69
N GLY A 1175 -26.42 9.35 -59.89
CA GLY A 1175 -25.07 9.91 -59.77
C GLY A 1175 -24.90 11.17 -58.90
N LEU A 1176 -24.42 10.95 -57.67
CA LEU A 1176 -23.63 11.91 -56.90
C LEU A 1176 -22.31 11.22 -56.54
N HIS A 1177 -21.18 11.88 -56.75
CA HIS A 1177 -19.88 11.37 -56.29
C HIS A 1177 -19.64 11.79 -54.83
N ALA A 1178 -19.17 10.84 -54.02
CA ALA A 1178 -18.76 11.12 -52.64
C ALA A 1178 -17.49 11.99 -52.61
N PRO A 1179 -17.30 12.84 -51.58
CA PRO A 1179 -16.06 13.57 -51.37
C PRO A 1179 -14.92 12.63 -50.94
N GLU A 1180 -13.70 12.92 -51.40
CA GLU A 1180 -12.51 12.12 -51.13
C GLU A 1180 -11.63 12.78 -50.06
N LEU A 1181 -11.12 11.99 -49.11
CA LEU A 1181 -10.31 12.44 -47.97
C LEU A 1181 -8.88 11.93 -48.12
N VAL A 1182 -7.90 12.84 -48.08
CA VAL A 1182 -6.48 12.55 -48.32
C VAL A 1182 -5.63 13.11 -47.18
N LEU A 1183 -4.74 12.29 -46.63
CA LEU A 1183 -3.79 12.68 -45.59
C LEU A 1183 -2.37 12.80 -46.18
N GLU A 1184 -1.81 14.01 -46.12
CA GLU A 1184 -0.41 14.29 -46.46
C GLU A 1184 0.39 14.48 -45.16
N TYR A 1185 1.57 13.86 -45.04
CA TYR A 1185 2.42 14.00 -43.86
C TYR A 1185 3.92 13.94 -44.19
N THR A 1186 4.79 14.25 -43.21
CA THR A 1186 6.25 14.29 -43.39
C THR A 1186 6.98 13.76 -42.15
N VAL A 1187 8.09 13.06 -42.39
CA VAL A 1187 8.82 12.22 -41.41
C VAL A 1187 10.33 12.50 -41.48
N VAL A 1188 11.07 12.30 -40.37
CA VAL A 1188 12.54 12.26 -40.34
C VAL A 1188 13.02 10.87 -39.91
N PRO A 1189 13.95 10.22 -40.63
CA PRO A 1189 14.56 8.96 -40.17
C PRO A 1189 15.66 9.19 -39.12
N GLU A 1190 15.85 8.23 -38.21
CA GLU A 1190 16.83 8.30 -37.11
C GLU A 1190 18.28 8.60 -37.55
N PRO A 1191 19.02 9.44 -36.80
CA PRO A 1191 20.46 9.61 -36.97
C PRO A 1191 21.26 8.53 -36.23
N SER A 1192 21.77 7.54 -36.97
CA SER A 1192 22.61 6.46 -36.43
C SER A 1192 23.71 6.93 -35.46
N ALA A 1193 24.01 6.10 -34.44
CA ALA A 1193 24.74 6.44 -33.20
C ALA A 1193 26.19 6.97 -33.32
N PHE A 1194 26.71 7.25 -34.52
CA PHE A 1194 28.03 7.86 -34.72
C PHE A 1194 28.06 9.39 -34.51
N ALA A 1195 26.90 10.06 -34.43
CA ALA A 1195 26.83 11.52 -34.32
C ALA A 1195 27.17 12.06 -32.91
N LEU A 1196 26.73 11.40 -31.83
CA LEU A 1196 26.93 11.91 -30.46
C LEU A 1196 28.40 12.01 -30.03
N ALA A 1197 29.29 11.20 -30.62
CA ALA A 1197 30.72 11.22 -30.32
C ALA A 1197 31.40 12.57 -30.63
N ALA A 1198 30.84 13.35 -31.57
CA ALA A 1198 31.36 14.68 -31.92
C ALA A 1198 30.95 15.79 -30.92
N LEU A 1199 29.87 15.60 -30.16
CA LEU A 1199 29.38 16.56 -29.16
C LEU A 1199 29.88 16.23 -27.74
N GLY A 1200 30.06 14.94 -27.42
CA GLY A 1200 30.52 14.48 -26.10
C GLY A 1200 31.91 14.99 -25.68
N PHE A 1201 32.77 15.36 -26.64
CA PHE A 1201 34.12 15.88 -26.36
C PHE A 1201 34.18 17.40 -26.07
N GLY A 1202 33.06 18.12 -26.17
CA GLY A 1202 33.04 19.59 -26.07
C GLY A 1202 32.97 20.18 -24.65
N LEU A 1203 32.38 19.46 -23.68
CA LEU A 1203 31.97 20.08 -22.40
C LEU A 1203 32.68 19.58 -21.12
N PHE A 1204 33.51 18.53 -21.16
CA PHE A 1204 34.14 18.00 -19.94
C PHE A 1204 35.46 18.69 -19.53
N VAL A 1205 35.72 19.92 -20.02
CA VAL A 1205 36.81 20.78 -19.53
C VAL A 1205 36.30 22.20 -19.28
N LEU A 1206 35.52 22.42 -18.20
CA LEU A 1206 35.50 23.71 -17.47
C LEU A 1206 34.86 23.74 -16.06
N ARG A 1207 35.04 22.68 -15.26
CA ARG A 1207 35.10 22.80 -13.78
C ARG A 1207 36.40 22.12 -13.30
N ARG A 1208 37.17 22.66 -12.34
CA ARG A 1208 36.87 23.73 -11.37
C ARG A 1208 38.13 24.51 -10.93
N ALA A 1209 38.26 25.79 -11.29
CA ALA A 1209 39.13 26.78 -10.62
C ALA A 1209 38.91 28.19 -11.20
N ARG A 1210 38.88 29.30 -10.44
CA ARG A 1210 38.71 29.51 -8.98
C ARG A 1210 38.41 31.01 -8.78
N ASN A 1211 37.44 31.38 -7.92
CA ASN A 1211 37.10 32.81 -7.70
C ASN A 1211 38.25 33.59 -7.05
N ARG A 1212 38.56 34.78 -7.58
CA ARG A 1212 38.53 36.09 -6.88
C ARG A 1212 39.03 37.24 -7.78
N ASN A 1213 38.36 38.39 -7.64
CA ASN A 1213 38.82 39.79 -7.55
C ASN A 1213 40.17 40.16 -8.22
N SER A 1214 40.35 41.32 -8.88
CA SER A 1214 39.61 42.60 -8.75
C SER A 1214 39.84 43.55 -9.93
N ALA A 1215 38.75 44.10 -10.47
CA ALA A 1215 38.59 45.48 -10.92
C ALA A 1215 37.10 45.83 -10.74
#